data_AF-A0A171DH33-F1
#
_entry.id   AF-A0A171DH33-F1
#
_cell.length_a   1.000
_cell.length_b   1.000
_cell.length_c   1.000
_cell.angle_alpha   90.00
_cell.angle_beta   90.00
_cell.angle_gamma   90.00
#
_symmetry.space_group_name_H-M   'P 1'
#
loop_
_entity.id
_entity.type
_entity.pdbx_description
1 polymer ?
#
loop_
_entity_poly.entity_id
_entity_poly.type
_entity_poly.pdbx_seq_one_letter_code
_entity_poly.pdbx_strand_id
1 'polypeptide(L)'
;MDAVLVAGDAFDANAVARRTLMRMLDGLKEFSGDWVFIPGNHDPALAHSVWTRLQERKPPANVHLALQPEQPLPLAGGRAVVLPAVLQCKHEIGDLTAWFDHGETPEGAIRIGLAHGSVPGYSHKSRNPSEPIDNPVSAKRADDARLDYLALGHLHGTLKINDRTWYAGTPETDRFSSSDPGNVLVVTPKTRQIAAAVLELQDLLRFSRPGSGAAKEKHRGLAALLWVEQGCTFEPLNMNQDSQAVLREAIEGEVGQVLGGERDRQLLKQVEEHWKRYFTPTGLEKRDGLISGRQRVEELKEALGNLRDELQTYGDKVNRLGELKEKLARDRRDDVLAKAKEEFDDSNAAIGQLEAVEGRLKTAKAQMDQAKSAKELAEVTRERRKDLANEVEAFDQQARKAEGTLKDLEPDYGDAEHRLTKAEEQLIACKELQGRANEAWDGARQALERARLADELQKLDRQFQQAKSLSKKIERKQQEVTSNPVDEDYFHQLQNLHEEQIRLESALEAAAATLVFSLEGGQSVLRDGSLIDAGQPVHVTRTSTFHLHGFGTLDVTPGKPDLAEARDKKLAAVKSKLGEMLCRLEVVDLASAEAAFLAKRRLEDQVKNLQGQLTEVAPQGLAVLETQRAHLGELAGSDRG
;
A
#
# COMPACT_ATOMS: atom_id res chain seq x y z
N MET A 1 -37.35 -15.38 40.42
CA MET A 1 -37.22 -15.21 38.97
C MET A 1 -38.13 -14.07 38.55
N ASP A 2 -37.60 -13.00 37.96
CA ASP A 2 -38.40 -11.83 37.55
C ASP A 2 -39.14 -12.05 36.22
N ALA A 3 -38.57 -12.85 35.30
CA ALA A 3 -39.18 -13.16 34.01
C ALA A 3 -38.76 -14.53 33.48
N VAL A 4 -39.56 -15.10 32.59
CA VAL A 4 -39.27 -16.29 31.78
C VAL A 4 -39.36 -15.90 30.30
N LEU A 5 -38.31 -16.21 29.54
CA LEU A 5 -38.19 -15.86 28.12
C LEU A 5 -38.31 -17.12 27.27
N VAL A 6 -39.24 -17.12 26.33
CA VAL A 6 -39.51 -18.23 25.41
C VAL A 6 -39.15 -17.79 23.99
N ALA A 7 -38.01 -18.30 23.52
CA ALA A 7 -37.37 -17.89 22.27
C ALA A 7 -37.94 -18.61 21.03
N GLY A 8 -39.26 -18.70 20.90
CA GLY A 8 -39.95 -19.31 19.75
C GLY A 8 -40.16 -20.82 19.84
N ASP A 9 -40.93 -21.35 18.89
CA ASP A 9 -41.39 -22.75 18.81
C ASP A 9 -42.04 -23.23 20.11
N ALA A 10 -42.91 -22.39 20.68
CA ALA A 10 -43.74 -22.80 21.82
C ALA A 10 -44.83 -23.80 21.38
N PHE A 11 -45.15 -23.82 20.10
CA PHE A 11 -46.09 -24.74 19.48
C PHE A 11 -45.49 -25.38 18.22
N ASP A 12 -45.65 -26.70 18.07
CA ASP A 12 -45.18 -27.45 16.89
C ASP A 12 -45.82 -27.01 15.56
N ALA A 13 -47.00 -26.38 15.63
CA ALA A 13 -47.72 -25.82 14.51
C ALA A 13 -48.73 -24.75 14.96
N ASN A 14 -49.11 -23.86 14.05
CA ASN A 14 -50.16 -22.86 14.29
C ASN A 14 -51.55 -23.45 14.61
N ALA A 15 -51.82 -24.71 14.25
CA ALA A 15 -53.11 -25.39 14.42
C ALA A 15 -53.28 -26.04 15.80
N VAL A 16 -53.27 -25.24 16.86
CA VAL A 16 -53.46 -25.72 18.25
C VAL A 16 -54.93 -25.70 18.67
N ALA A 17 -55.40 -26.75 19.34
CA ALA A 17 -56.78 -26.83 19.83
C ALA A 17 -57.09 -25.76 20.90
N ARG A 18 -58.30 -25.18 20.87
CA ARG A 18 -58.74 -24.13 21.81
C ARG A 18 -58.56 -24.52 23.28
N ARG A 19 -58.89 -25.77 23.64
CA ARG A 19 -58.76 -26.28 25.02
C ARG A 19 -57.31 -26.23 25.51
N THR A 20 -56.36 -26.54 24.64
CA THR A 20 -54.93 -26.51 24.96
C THR A 20 -54.46 -25.08 25.25
N LEU A 21 -54.89 -24.11 24.43
CA LEU A 21 -54.54 -22.69 24.64
C LEU A 21 -55.09 -22.15 25.96
N MET A 22 -56.33 -22.50 26.32
CA MET A 22 -56.91 -22.09 27.61
C MET A 22 -56.14 -22.69 28.79
N ARG A 23 -55.83 -24.00 28.73
CA ARG A 23 -55.05 -24.68 29.79
C ARG A 23 -53.66 -24.06 29.97
N MET A 24 -53.01 -23.69 28.87
CA MET A 24 -51.72 -23.00 28.92
C MET A 24 -51.84 -21.65 29.62
N LEU A 25 -52.77 -20.79 29.19
CA LEU A 25 -52.97 -19.47 29.81
C LEU A 25 -53.32 -19.57 31.30
N ASP A 26 -54.14 -20.56 31.69
CA ASP A 26 -54.48 -20.82 33.09
C ASP A 26 -53.25 -21.22 33.90
N GLY A 27 -52.37 -22.08 33.36
CA GLY A 27 -51.13 -22.49 34.03
C GLY A 27 -50.10 -21.36 34.15
N LEU A 28 -49.96 -20.51 33.12
CA LEU A 28 -49.01 -19.39 33.14
C LEU A 28 -49.38 -18.30 34.15
N LYS A 29 -50.68 -18.20 34.50
CA LYS A 29 -51.20 -17.23 35.47
C LYS A 29 -50.63 -17.41 36.88
N GLU A 30 -50.21 -18.62 37.25
CA GLU A 30 -49.71 -18.91 38.61
C GLU A 30 -48.31 -18.33 38.87
N PHE A 31 -47.56 -18.00 37.81
CA PHE A 31 -46.22 -17.42 37.95
C PHE A 31 -46.28 -15.91 38.24
N SER A 32 -45.57 -15.45 39.26
CA SER A 32 -45.59 -14.05 39.70
C SER A 32 -44.74 -13.10 38.85
N GLY A 33 -43.83 -13.62 38.02
CA GLY A 33 -43.02 -12.84 37.09
C GLY A 33 -43.62 -12.76 35.68
N ASP A 34 -42.91 -12.07 34.78
CA ASP A 34 -43.34 -11.87 33.40
C ASP A 34 -42.97 -13.06 32.51
N TRP A 35 -43.90 -13.56 31.71
CA TRP A 35 -43.63 -14.46 30.59
C TRP A 35 -43.51 -13.66 29.31
N VAL A 36 -42.46 -13.88 28.53
CA VAL A 36 -42.29 -13.26 27.21
C VAL A 36 -42.15 -14.33 26.16
N PHE A 37 -43.05 -14.34 25.19
CA PHE A 37 -43.02 -15.24 24.06
C PHE A 37 -42.72 -14.47 22.77
N ILE A 38 -41.77 -14.95 21.98
CA ILE A 38 -41.67 -14.61 20.56
C ILE A 38 -42.12 -15.80 19.70
N PRO A 39 -42.65 -15.56 18.49
CA PRO A 39 -42.90 -16.61 17.49
C PRO A 39 -41.61 -17.30 17.01
N GLY A 40 -41.70 -18.59 16.73
CA GLY A 40 -40.67 -19.40 16.06
C GLY A 40 -41.01 -19.71 14.59
N ASN A 41 -40.27 -20.64 13.99
CA ASN A 41 -40.50 -21.05 12.60
C ASN A 41 -41.62 -22.09 12.46
N HIS A 42 -41.96 -22.82 13.53
CA HIS A 42 -43.11 -23.74 13.55
C HIS A 42 -44.44 -23.03 13.81
N ASP A 43 -44.39 -21.93 14.53
CA ASP A 43 -45.50 -21.08 14.89
C ASP A 43 -45.25 -19.62 14.48
N PRO A 44 -45.01 -19.28 13.19
CA PRO A 44 -44.79 -17.88 12.81
C PRO A 44 -46.05 -17.02 13.07
N ALA A 45 -45.86 -15.74 13.37
CA ALA A 45 -46.94 -14.77 13.62
C ALA A 45 -47.68 -14.34 12.35
N LEU A 46 -48.30 -15.32 11.69
CA LEU A 46 -49.19 -15.11 10.56
C LEU A 46 -50.49 -14.42 10.99
N ALA A 47 -51.19 -13.81 10.03
CA ALA A 47 -52.48 -13.15 10.22
C ALA A 47 -53.55 -14.00 10.94
N HIS A 48 -53.53 -15.32 10.74
CA HIS A 48 -54.34 -16.30 11.47
C HIS A 48 -53.41 -17.39 12.02
N SER A 49 -52.84 -17.12 13.20
CA SER A 49 -51.85 -17.97 13.86
C SER A 49 -52.36 -18.41 15.23
N VAL A 50 -51.59 -19.26 15.91
CA VAL A 50 -51.81 -19.54 17.33
C VAL A 50 -51.73 -18.25 18.17
N TRP A 51 -50.87 -17.31 17.77
CA TRP A 51 -50.63 -16.06 18.47
C TRP A 51 -51.80 -15.08 18.39
N THR A 52 -52.40 -14.88 17.22
CA THR A 52 -53.58 -14.01 17.11
C THR A 52 -54.75 -14.56 17.92
N ARG A 53 -54.94 -15.89 17.91
CA ARG A 53 -55.96 -16.58 18.73
C ARG A 53 -55.67 -16.53 20.23
N LEU A 54 -54.41 -16.42 20.65
CA LEU A 54 -54.04 -16.18 22.06
C LEU A 54 -54.30 -14.72 22.45
N GLN A 55 -53.95 -13.76 21.58
CA GLN A 55 -54.17 -12.34 21.82
C GLN A 55 -55.66 -11.99 21.96
N GLU A 56 -56.52 -12.56 21.10
CA GLU A 56 -57.99 -12.42 21.17
C GLU A 56 -58.58 -12.93 22.51
N ARG A 57 -57.90 -13.87 23.17
CA ARG A 57 -58.31 -14.41 24.46
C ARG A 57 -57.94 -13.54 25.64
N LYS A 58 -57.24 -12.42 25.40
CA LYS A 58 -56.75 -11.48 26.43
C LYS A 58 -55.89 -12.23 27.44
N PRO A 59 -54.64 -12.58 27.08
CA PRO A 59 -53.76 -13.32 27.97
C PRO A 59 -53.62 -12.58 29.32
N PRO A 60 -53.33 -13.31 30.41
CA PRO A 60 -53.08 -12.70 31.71
C PRO A 60 -52.04 -11.58 31.65
N ALA A 61 -52.11 -10.60 32.57
CA ALA A 61 -51.25 -9.42 32.54
C ALA A 61 -49.74 -9.73 32.65
N ASN A 62 -49.40 -10.89 33.20
CA ASN A 62 -48.03 -11.39 33.30
C ASN A 62 -47.57 -12.16 32.05
N VAL A 63 -48.37 -12.24 30.99
CA VAL A 63 -48.04 -12.95 29.75
C VAL A 63 -47.97 -11.97 28.59
N HIS A 64 -46.75 -11.72 28.12
CA HIS A 64 -46.44 -10.82 27.02
C HIS A 64 -46.18 -11.62 25.75
N LEU A 65 -47.03 -11.40 24.75
CA LEU A 65 -46.86 -11.95 23.40
C LEU A 65 -46.17 -10.89 22.54
N ALA A 66 -44.88 -11.05 22.27
CA ALA A 66 -44.10 -10.12 21.45
C ALA A 66 -44.39 -10.38 19.96
N LEU A 67 -45.46 -9.77 19.45
CA LEU A 67 -45.96 -9.98 18.08
C LEU A 67 -45.69 -8.80 17.14
N GLN A 68 -45.32 -7.64 17.67
CA GLN A 68 -44.96 -6.46 16.87
C GLN A 68 -43.45 -6.47 16.60
N PRO A 69 -43.01 -6.49 15.33
CA PRO A 69 -41.61 -6.31 15.00
C PRO A 69 -41.08 -4.98 15.53
N GLU A 70 -39.80 -4.95 15.88
CA GLU A 70 -39.08 -3.72 16.25
C GLU A 70 -39.66 -2.93 17.44
N GLN A 71 -40.40 -3.62 18.32
CA GLN A 71 -40.98 -3.02 19.52
C GLN A 71 -40.23 -3.51 20.79
N PRO A 72 -39.47 -2.62 21.47
CA PRO A 72 -38.89 -2.94 22.78
C PRO A 72 -39.97 -3.22 23.83
N LEU A 73 -39.81 -4.30 24.59
CA LEU A 73 -40.73 -4.71 25.65
C LEU A 73 -40.08 -4.49 27.02
N PRO A 74 -40.48 -3.45 27.79
CA PRO A 74 -39.97 -3.23 29.13
C PRO A 74 -40.52 -4.29 30.09
N LEU A 75 -39.63 -4.89 30.89
CA LEU A 75 -39.96 -5.84 31.94
C LEU A 75 -39.58 -5.29 33.31
N ALA A 76 -40.16 -5.88 34.37
CA ALA A 76 -39.75 -5.62 35.74
C ALA A 76 -39.74 -4.12 36.13
N GLY A 77 -40.69 -3.35 35.58
CA GLY A 77 -40.82 -1.90 35.79
C GLY A 77 -39.78 -1.06 35.03
N GLY A 78 -39.27 -1.55 33.90
CA GLY A 78 -38.29 -0.83 33.05
C GLY A 78 -36.83 -1.09 33.43
N ARG A 79 -36.57 -1.94 34.43
CA ARG A 79 -35.21 -2.35 34.83
C ARG A 79 -34.53 -3.25 33.79
N ALA A 80 -35.31 -3.93 32.96
CA ALA A 80 -34.86 -4.71 31.83
C ALA A 80 -35.74 -4.44 30.62
N VAL A 81 -35.18 -4.57 29.42
CA VAL A 81 -35.93 -4.43 28.16
C VAL A 81 -35.57 -5.59 27.24
N VAL A 82 -36.60 -6.27 26.76
CA VAL A 82 -36.48 -7.31 25.73
C VAL A 82 -36.61 -6.66 24.36
N LEU A 83 -35.65 -6.96 23.48
CA LEU A 83 -35.67 -6.63 22.06
C LEU A 83 -36.03 -7.92 21.30
N PRO A 84 -37.27 -8.07 20.81
CA PRO A 84 -37.74 -9.30 20.16
C PRO A 84 -37.45 -9.33 18.65
N ALA A 85 -36.95 -10.46 18.15
CA ALA A 85 -36.89 -10.76 16.72
C ALA A 85 -38.13 -11.60 16.35
N VAL A 86 -39.17 -10.93 15.85
CA VAL A 86 -40.50 -11.55 15.64
C VAL A 86 -40.58 -12.19 14.26
N LEU A 87 -40.61 -13.53 14.20
CA LEU A 87 -40.81 -14.26 12.95
C LEU A 87 -42.26 -14.13 12.44
N GLN A 88 -42.44 -13.51 11.28
CA GLN A 88 -43.75 -13.33 10.64
C GLN A 88 -44.01 -14.37 9.56
N CYS A 89 -42.98 -15.04 9.07
CA CYS A 89 -43.07 -16.23 8.23
C CYS A 89 -42.12 -17.34 8.69
N LYS A 90 -42.23 -18.52 8.08
CA LYS A 90 -41.46 -19.72 8.48
C LYS A 90 -39.95 -19.55 8.25
N HIS A 91 -39.56 -18.84 7.20
CA HIS A 91 -38.15 -18.59 6.87
C HIS A 91 -37.98 -17.13 6.45
N GLU A 92 -37.33 -16.35 7.29
CA GLU A 92 -36.90 -14.99 7.01
C GLU A 92 -35.53 -15.01 6.34
N ILE A 93 -35.37 -14.20 5.29
CA ILE A 93 -34.11 -14.09 4.53
C ILE A 93 -33.10 -13.22 5.28
N GLY A 94 -33.58 -12.20 6.01
CA GLY A 94 -32.75 -11.23 6.72
C GLY A 94 -32.53 -11.58 8.19
N ASP A 95 -31.50 -10.99 8.78
CA ASP A 95 -31.28 -11.06 10.23
C ASP A 95 -32.26 -10.12 10.94
N LEU A 96 -33.35 -10.68 11.48
CA LEU A 96 -34.36 -9.93 12.24
C LEU A 96 -33.83 -9.30 13.53
N THR A 97 -32.60 -9.63 13.95
CA THR A 97 -31.97 -8.98 15.10
C THR A 97 -31.25 -7.68 14.73
N ALA A 98 -31.18 -7.32 13.43
CA ALA A 98 -30.52 -6.12 12.93
C ALA A 98 -30.94 -4.82 13.62
N TRP A 99 -32.24 -4.66 13.87
CA TRP A 99 -32.78 -3.45 14.49
C TRP A 99 -32.34 -3.27 15.96
N PHE A 100 -31.82 -4.31 16.62
CA PHE A 100 -31.38 -4.23 18.02
C PHE A 100 -30.25 -3.21 18.22
N ASP A 101 -29.46 -2.93 17.17
CA ASP A 101 -28.36 -1.97 17.19
C ASP A 101 -28.86 -0.54 17.49
N HIS A 102 -30.07 -0.25 17.02
CA HIS A 102 -30.72 1.06 17.10
C HIS A 102 -31.95 1.07 18.02
N GLY A 103 -32.36 -0.08 18.57
CA GLY A 103 -33.46 -0.19 19.53
C GLY A 103 -33.18 0.60 20.81
N GLU A 104 -33.92 1.68 21.04
CA GLU A 104 -33.78 2.54 22.21
C GLU A 104 -34.26 1.82 23.49
N THR A 105 -33.49 1.96 24.56
CA THR A 105 -33.83 1.44 25.89
C THR A 105 -33.50 2.49 26.95
N PRO A 106 -34.26 2.57 28.06
CA PRO A 106 -33.94 3.48 29.15
C PRO A 106 -32.50 3.32 29.64
N GLU A 107 -31.89 4.43 30.07
CA GLU A 107 -30.51 4.41 30.58
C GLU A 107 -30.38 3.49 31.80
N GLY A 108 -29.35 2.63 31.79
CA GLY A 108 -29.09 1.67 32.86
C GLY A 108 -30.01 0.44 32.87
N ALA A 109 -30.96 0.31 31.93
CA ALA A 109 -31.77 -0.90 31.78
C ALA A 109 -30.95 -2.06 31.20
N ILE A 110 -31.21 -3.28 31.69
CA ILE A 110 -30.60 -4.51 31.16
C ILE A 110 -31.17 -4.77 29.77
N ARG A 111 -30.31 -4.86 28.75
CA ARG A 111 -30.70 -5.09 27.35
C ARG A 111 -30.66 -6.57 27.02
N ILE A 112 -31.82 -7.16 26.73
CA ILE A 112 -31.95 -8.58 26.42
C ILE A 112 -32.44 -8.76 25.00
N GLY A 113 -31.66 -9.40 24.13
CA GLY A 113 -32.14 -9.84 22.83
C GLY A 113 -32.86 -11.18 22.95
N LEU A 114 -33.99 -11.32 22.27
CA LEU A 114 -34.75 -12.57 22.20
C LEU A 114 -35.03 -12.89 20.74
N ALA A 115 -34.46 -13.98 20.22
CA ALA A 115 -34.53 -14.31 18.79
C ALA A 115 -34.68 -15.81 18.55
N HIS A 116 -35.27 -16.16 17.41
CA HIS A 116 -35.45 -17.54 16.99
C HIS A 116 -34.79 -17.75 15.61
N GLY A 117 -33.70 -18.51 15.55
CA GLY A 117 -32.98 -18.70 14.31
C GLY A 117 -31.60 -19.31 14.46
N SER A 118 -30.85 -19.43 13.35
CA SER A 118 -29.54 -20.07 13.30
C SER A 118 -28.40 -19.07 13.27
N VAL A 119 -27.44 -19.22 14.18
CA VAL A 119 -26.12 -18.55 14.09
C VAL A 119 -25.22 -19.30 13.11
N PRO A 120 -24.62 -18.63 12.10
CA PRO A 120 -23.73 -19.26 11.13
C PRO A 120 -22.61 -20.09 11.78
N GLY A 121 -22.40 -21.34 11.34
CA GLY A 121 -21.36 -22.25 11.82
C GLY A 121 -21.73 -23.15 13.02
N TYR A 122 -22.89 -22.98 13.64
CA TYR A 122 -23.27 -23.68 14.87
C TYR A 122 -24.35 -24.76 14.70
N SER A 123 -25.18 -24.69 13.65
CA SER A 123 -26.12 -25.75 13.26
C SER A 123 -25.54 -26.66 12.15
N HIS A 124 -26.04 -27.90 12.00
CA HIS A 124 -25.55 -28.82 10.97
C HIS A 124 -25.66 -28.24 9.55
N LYS A 125 -26.77 -27.56 9.23
CA LYS A 125 -26.97 -26.86 7.96
C LYS A 125 -26.03 -25.64 7.82
N SER A 126 -25.97 -24.80 8.86
CA SER A 126 -25.17 -23.57 8.84
C SER A 126 -23.64 -23.78 8.85
N ARG A 127 -23.16 -25.01 9.07
CA ARG A 127 -21.74 -25.38 8.91
C ARG A 127 -21.35 -25.57 7.45
N ASN A 128 -22.30 -25.84 6.57
CA ASN A 128 -22.06 -25.95 5.15
C ASN A 128 -22.27 -24.56 4.49
N PRO A 129 -21.22 -23.88 3.99
CA PRO A 129 -21.36 -22.54 3.41
C PRO A 129 -22.25 -22.49 2.17
N SER A 130 -22.53 -23.63 1.52
CA SER A 130 -23.39 -23.71 0.35
C SER A 130 -24.88 -23.86 0.67
N GLU A 131 -25.26 -24.05 1.94
CA GLU A 131 -26.66 -24.19 2.34
C GLU A 131 -27.22 -22.86 2.88
N PRO A 132 -28.47 -22.51 2.52
CA PRO A 132 -29.11 -21.33 3.09
C PRO A 132 -29.31 -21.51 4.61
N ILE A 133 -29.09 -20.44 5.35
CA ILE A 133 -29.24 -20.42 6.81
C ILE A 133 -30.68 -20.04 7.13
N ASP A 134 -31.39 -20.94 7.83
CA ASP A 134 -32.76 -20.72 8.27
C ASP A 134 -32.78 -19.64 9.37
N ASN A 135 -33.45 -18.51 9.11
CA ASN A 135 -33.60 -17.36 10.02
C ASN A 135 -32.24 -16.91 10.59
N PRO A 136 -31.38 -16.28 9.77
CA PRO A 136 -30.00 -16.01 10.16
C PRO A 136 -29.92 -15.03 11.35
N VAL A 137 -29.07 -15.33 12.34
CA VAL A 137 -28.77 -14.42 13.45
C VAL A 137 -27.26 -14.19 13.52
N SER A 138 -26.82 -12.92 13.54
CA SER A 138 -25.40 -12.59 13.64
C SER A 138 -24.76 -13.15 14.93
N ALA A 139 -23.61 -13.81 14.79
CA ALA A 139 -22.81 -14.28 15.94
C ALA A 139 -22.28 -13.13 16.82
N LYS A 140 -22.22 -11.91 16.26
CA LYS A 140 -21.75 -10.69 16.94
C LYS A 140 -22.89 -9.86 17.53
N ARG A 141 -24.14 -10.29 17.38
CA ARG A 141 -25.33 -9.49 17.74
C ARG A 141 -25.29 -8.98 19.18
N ALA A 142 -24.85 -9.81 20.13
CA ALA A 142 -24.78 -9.39 21.52
C ALA A 142 -23.80 -8.23 21.76
N ASP A 143 -22.71 -8.15 20.99
CA ASP A 143 -21.72 -7.08 21.10
C ASP A 143 -22.20 -5.83 20.34
N ASP A 144 -22.60 -5.98 19.08
CA ASP A 144 -23.01 -4.89 18.19
C ASP A 144 -24.20 -4.10 18.79
N ALA A 145 -25.20 -4.82 19.31
CA ALA A 145 -26.40 -4.23 19.92
C ALA A 145 -26.25 -3.89 21.41
N ARG A 146 -25.04 -4.03 21.98
CA ARG A 146 -24.75 -3.79 23.40
C ARG A 146 -25.71 -4.54 24.33
N LEU A 147 -25.95 -5.82 24.03
CA LEU A 147 -26.82 -6.66 24.84
C LEU A 147 -26.06 -7.18 26.06
N ASP A 148 -26.77 -7.25 27.18
CA ASP A 148 -26.32 -7.95 28.37
C ASP A 148 -26.50 -9.47 28.20
N TYR A 149 -27.54 -9.87 27.45
CA TYR A 149 -27.84 -11.27 27.13
C TYR A 149 -28.61 -11.40 25.81
N LEU A 150 -28.35 -12.46 25.06
CA LEU A 150 -29.05 -12.85 23.85
C LEU A 150 -29.55 -14.30 24.00
N ALA A 151 -30.85 -14.44 24.19
CA ALA A 151 -31.55 -15.72 24.27
C ALA A 151 -31.95 -16.18 22.86
N LEU A 152 -31.49 -17.36 22.46
CA LEU A 152 -31.77 -17.95 21.16
C LEU A 152 -32.63 -19.23 21.29
N GLY A 153 -33.58 -19.38 20.39
CA GLY A 153 -34.28 -20.64 20.11
C GLY A 153 -34.07 -21.06 18.66
N HIS A 154 -34.63 -22.23 18.28
CA HIS A 154 -34.47 -22.99 17.01
C HIS A 154 -33.61 -24.25 17.14
N LEU A 155 -32.54 -24.20 17.95
CA LEU A 155 -31.75 -25.39 18.26
C LEU A 155 -32.32 -26.11 19.48
N HIS A 156 -32.51 -27.41 19.34
CA HIS A 156 -33.12 -28.26 20.37
C HIS A 156 -32.15 -28.62 21.51
N GLY A 157 -30.86 -28.33 21.31
CA GLY A 157 -29.81 -28.58 22.29
C GLY A 157 -29.37 -27.34 23.05
N THR A 158 -28.87 -27.54 24.27
CA THR A 158 -28.24 -26.46 25.04
C THR A 158 -26.88 -26.13 24.44
N LEU A 159 -26.69 -24.90 23.98
CA LEU A 159 -25.47 -24.50 23.30
C LEU A 159 -25.04 -23.08 23.67
N LYS A 160 -23.82 -22.97 24.19
CA LYS A 160 -23.12 -21.68 24.37
C LYS A 160 -22.53 -21.24 23.04
N ILE A 161 -22.91 -20.05 22.56
CA ILE A 161 -22.24 -19.40 21.43
C ILE A 161 -21.09 -18.54 21.96
N ASN A 162 -21.36 -17.70 22.96
CA ASN A 162 -20.38 -16.91 23.70
C ASN A 162 -20.90 -16.61 25.12
N ASP A 163 -20.21 -15.75 25.89
CA ASP A 163 -20.59 -15.47 27.28
C ASP A 163 -21.99 -14.86 27.45
N ARG A 164 -22.52 -14.20 26.41
CA ARG A 164 -23.81 -13.52 26.44
C ARG A 164 -24.87 -14.17 25.55
N THR A 165 -24.50 -15.14 24.71
CA THR A 165 -25.38 -15.69 23.67
C THR A 165 -25.53 -17.19 23.83
N TRP A 166 -26.76 -17.65 24.03
CA TRP A 166 -27.05 -19.04 24.35
C TRP A 166 -28.33 -19.55 23.70
N TYR A 167 -28.29 -20.81 23.27
CA TYR A 167 -29.47 -21.63 23.04
C TYR A 167 -29.77 -22.43 24.32
N ALA A 168 -31.00 -22.34 24.83
CA ALA A 168 -31.43 -23.10 26.00
C ALA A 168 -31.74 -24.58 25.66
N GLY A 169 -32.05 -24.87 24.39
CA GLY A 169 -32.55 -26.17 23.96
C GLY A 169 -34.04 -26.35 24.26
N THR A 170 -34.58 -27.52 23.90
CA THR A 170 -35.95 -27.89 24.29
C THR A 170 -35.97 -28.37 25.75
N PRO A 171 -36.98 -27.98 26.57
CA PRO A 171 -37.11 -28.45 27.95
C PRO A 171 -37.55 -29.93 28.04
N GLU A 172 -38.10 -30.50 26.97
CA GLU A 172 -38.42 -31.93 26.86
C GLU A 172 -37.55 -32.60 25.80
N THR A 173 -37.02 -33.79 26.09
CA THR A 173 -36.20 -34.55 25.13
C THR A 173 -37.07 -35.03 23.95
N ASP A 174 -36.87 -34.44 22.78
CA ASP A 174 -37.70 -34.70 21.59
C ASP A 174 -37.03 -35.59 20.52
N ARG A 175 -35.69 -35.75 20.57
CA ARG A 175 -34.91 -36.56 19.61
C ARG A 175 -33.78 -37.36 20.28
N PHE A 176 -33.33 -38.41 19.61
CA PHE A 176 -32.26 -39.31 20.06
C PHE A 176 -30.82 -38.75 19.88
N SER A 177 -30.64 -37.59 19.24
CA SER A 177 -29.30 -37.06 18.94
C SER A 177 -28.68 -36.24 20.09
N SER A 178 -27.35 -36.27 20.15
CA SER A 178 -26.46 -35.94 21.27
C SER A 178 -26.36 -34.45 21.67
N SER A 179 -27.47 -33.72 21.77
CA SER A 179 -27.47 -32.25 21.87
C SER A 179 -27.76 -31.67 23.27
N ASP A 180 -27.68 -32.45 24.35
CA ASP A 180 -28.02 -32.01 25.73
C ASP A 180 -29.36 -31.23 25.83
N PRO A 181 -30.49 -31.83 25.38
CA PRO A 181 -31.83 -31.29 25.60
C PRO A 181 -32.29 -31.51 27.05
N GLY A 182 -33.40 -30.86 27.42
CA GLY A 182 -34.03 -31.02 28.74
C GLY A 182 -33.63 -29.96 29.76
N ASN A 183 -33.09 -28.83 29.29
CA ASN A 183 -32.54 -27.78 30.14
C ASN A 183 -33.38 -26.50 30.05
N VAL A 184 -33.32 -25.71 31.13
CA VAL A 184 -33.72 -24.31 31.17
C VAL A 184 -32.55 -23.54 31.74
N LEU A 185 -32.24 -22.38 31.17
CA LEU A 185 -31.14 -21.53 31.62
C LEU A 185 -31.66 -20.50 32.62
N VAL A 186 -31.07 -20.49 33.82
CA VAL A 186 -31.27 -19.40 34.79
C VAL A 186 -30.11 -18.44 34.65
N VAL A 187 -30.44 -17.19 34.29
CA VAL A 187 -29.47 -16.16 33.93
C VAL A 187 -29.62 -14.98 34.86
N THR A 188 -28.50 -14.54 35.45
CA THR A 188 -28.43 -13.28 36.19
C THR A 188 -27.58 -12.28 35.36
N PRO A 189 -28.20 -11.37 34.59
CA PRO A 189 -27.48 -10.60 33.56
C PRO A 189 -26.33 -9.74 34.10
N LYS A 190 -26.48 -9.14 35.29
CA LYS A 190 -25.44 -8.29 35.90
C LYS A 190 -24.20 -9.07 36.34
N THR A 191 -24.35 -10.28 36.86
CA THR A 191 -23.22 -11.11 37.32
C THR A 191 -22.73 -12.08 36.25
N ARG A 192 -23.42 -12.15 35.10
CA ARG A 192 -23.16 -13.08 33.99
C ARG A 192 -23.07 -14.54 34.43
N GLN A 193 -23.71 -14.87 35.55
CA GLN A 193 -23.83 -16.24 36.01
C GLN A 193 -24.96 -16.91 35.25
N ILE A 194 -24.62 -18.01 34.61
CA ILE A 194 -25.55 -18.88 33.89
C ILE A 194 -25.46 -20.24 34.57
N ALA A 195 -26.56 -20.64 35.21
CA ALA A 195 -26.70 -21.97 35.78
C ALA A 195 -27.76 -22.73 34.97
N ALA A 196 -27.43 -23.94 34.53
CA ALA A 196 -28.45 -24.86 34.02
C ALA A 196 -29.28 -25.31 35.23
N ALA A 197 -30.53 -24.86 35.31
CA ALA A 197 -31.42 -25.21 36.42
C ALA A 197 -32.28 -26.41 36.00
N VAL A 198 -31.75 -27.62 36.25
CA VAL A 198 -32.48 -28.88 36.02
C VAL A 198 -33.16 -29.39 37.30
N LEU A 199 -32.89 -28.79 38.46
CA LEU A 199 -33.25 -29.36 39.76
C LEU A 199 -34.59 -28.88 40.35
N GLU A 200 -35.07 -27.66 40.08
CA GLU A 200 -36.33 -27.16 40.69
C GLU A 200 -37.61 -27.66 40.02
N LEU A 201 -37.57 -28.06 38.73
CA LEU A 201 -38.76 -28.58 38.03
C LEU A 201 -39.11 -30.04 38.39
N GLN A 202 -38.13 -30.82 38.88
CA GLN A 202 -38.35 -32.22 39.28
C GLN A 202 -39.19 -32.34 40.55
N ASP A 203 -39.01 -31.42 41.51
CA ASP A 203 -39.77 -31.40 42.76
C ASP A 203 -41.21 -30.89 42.57
N LEU A 204 -41.42 -29.97 41.63
CA LEU A 204 -42.74 -29.38 41.39
C LEU A 204 -43.71 -30.34 40.65
N LEU A 205 -43.19 -31.16 39.72
CA LEU A 205 -44.00 -32.01 38.84
C LEU A 205 -43.83 -33.53 39.10
N ARG A 206 -42.96 -33.93 40.03
CA ARG A 206 -42.73 -35.31 40.47
C ARG A 206 -42.48 -36.33 39.34
N PHE A 207 -41.70 -35.97 38.32
CA PHE A 207 -41.23 -36.90 37.29
C PHE A 207 -39.72 -37.17 37.43
N SER A 208 -39.24 -38.33 36.96
CA SER A 208 -37.82 -38.74 37.10
C SER A 208 -37.15 -39.06 35.76
N ARG A 209 -35.86 -38.70 35.58
CA ARG A 209 -35.10 -38.96 34.34
C ARG A 209 -34.66 -40.44 34.23
N PRO A 210 -34.74 -41.08 33.05
CA PRO A 210 -34.00 -42.31 32.76
C PRO A 210 -32.56 -41.97 32.33
N GLY A 211 -31.58 -42.78 32.76
CA GLY A 211 -30.16 -42.60 32.44
C GLY A 211 -29.76 -42.91 30.98
N SER A 212 -30.63 -43.57 30.21
CA SER A 212 -30.61 -43.67 28.73
C SER A 212 -31.84 -44.44 28.23
N GLY A 213 -32.43 -44.02 27.10
CA GLY A 213 -33.60 -44.63 26.46
C GLY A 213 -34.95 -43.95 26.75
N ALA A 214 -36.00 -44.32 26.00
CA ALA A 214 -37.34 -43.72 26.10
C ALA A 214 -37.97 -43.88 27.49
N ALA A 215 -38.69 -42.85 27.95
CA ALA A 215 -39.35 -42.83 29.24
C ALA A 215 -40.40 -43.95 29.38
N LYS A 216 -40.31 -44.73 30.46
CA LYS A 216 -41.26 -45.80 30.84
C LYS A 216 -42.31 -45.30 31.86
N GLU A 217 -43.42 -46.02 32.00
CA GLU A 217 -44.57 -45.74 32.88
C GLU A 217 -44.22 -45.20 34.29
N LYS A 218 -43.20 -45.79 34.93
CA LYS A 218 -42.70 -45.42 36.26
C LYS A 218 -42.06 -44.03 36.37
N HIS A 219 -41.80 -43.38 35.24
CA HIS A 219 -41.15 -42.06 35.17
C HIS A 219 -42.14 -40.90 35.05
N ARG A 220 -43.45 -41.17 34.90
CA ARG A 220 -44.49 -40.18 34.54
C ARG A 220 -45.23 -39.51 35.71
N GLY A 221 -45.00 -39.91 36.96
CA GLY A 221 -45.57 -39.23 38.14
C GLY A 221 -47.09 -39.07 38.11
N LEU A 222 -47.60 -37.97 38.70
CA LEU A 222 -49.03 -37.61 38.75
C LEU A 222 -49.63 -37.26 37.36
N ALA A 223 -48.81 -37.18 36.30
CA ALA A 223 -49.28 -36.88 34.95
C ALA A 223 -50.10 -38.04 34.32
N ALA A 224 -50.00 -39.27 34.85
CA ALA A 224 -50.78 -40.41 34.38
C ALA A 224 -52.29 -40.33 34.72
N LEU A 225 -52.71 -39.41 35.60
CA LEU A 225 -54.12 -39.21 35.97
C LEU A 225 -54.84 -38.15 35.11
N LEU A 226 -54.13 -37.45 34.22
CA LEU A 226 -54.64 -36.29 33.48
C LEU A 226 -54.66 -36.45 31.96
N TRP A 227 -54.37 -37.65 31.42
CA TRP A 227 -54.50 -37.92 29.99
C TRP A 227 -54.93 -39.37 29.69
N VAL A 228 -55.89 -39.51 28.77
CA VAL A 228 -56.32 -40.78 28.16
C VAL A 228 -56.07 -40.64 26.65
N GLU A 229 -55.34 -41.59 26.05
CA GLU A 229 -55.14 -41.64 24.60
C GLU A 229 -56.40 -42.16 23.88
N GLN A 230 -56.72 -41.54 22.74
CA GLN A 230 -57.79 -42.00 21.84
C GLN A 230 -57.37 -43.34 21.21
N GLY A 231 -58.05 -44.43 21.58
CA GLY A 231 -57.88 -45.74 20.93
C GLY A 231 -58.06 -47.00 21.80
N CYS A 232 -58.03 -46.89 23.13
CA CYS A 232 -58.18 -48.05 24.03
C CYS A 232 -59.25 -47.77 25.11
N THR A 233 -60.50 -48.16 24.86
CA THR A 233 -61.62 -47.97 25.82
C THR A 233 -61.98 -49.24 26.61
N PHE A 234 -61.19 -50.32 26.54
CA PHE A 234 -61.48 -51.57 27.26
C PHE A 234 -60.23 -52.32 27.77
N GLU A 235 -59.36 -51.63 28.52
CA GLU A 235 -58.43 -52.29 29.44
C GLU A 235 -58.67 -51.82 30.88
N PRO A 236 -58.54 -52.70 31.89
CA PRO A 236 -58.89 -52.38 33.27
C PRO A 236 -57.89 -51.39 33.88
N LEU A 237 -58.43 -50.38 34.58
CA LEU A 237 -57.69 -49.52 35.49
C LEU A 237 -57.02 -50.37 36.59
N ASN A 238 -55.70 -50.55 36.50
CA ASN A 238 -54.94 -51.14 37.60
C ASN A 238 -54.70 -50.09 38.69
N MET A 239 -55.50 -50.18 39.75
CA MET A 239 -55.27 -49.48 41.02
C MET A 239 -54.10 -50.14 41.76
N ASN A 240 -53.27 -49.34 42.44
CA ASN A 240 -52.29 -49.86 43.39
C ASN A 240 -53.00 -50.54 44.59
N GLN A 241 -52.38 -51.56 45.19
CA GLN A 241 -52.93 -52.46 46.20
C GLN A 241 -53.44 -51.78 47.49
N ASP A 242 -53.06 -50.53 47.77
CA ASP A 242 -53.47 -49.84 49.00
C ASP A 242 -54.91 -49.30 48.99
N SER A 243 -55.58 -49.21 47.82
CA SER A 243 -56.88 -48.52 47.69
C SER A 243 -58.12 -49.44 47.62
N GLN A 244 -57.98 -50.76 47.57
CA GLN A 244 -59.11 -51.71 47.50
C GLN A 244 -59.58 -52.26 48.87
N ALA A 245 -58.80 -52.07 49.94
CA ALA A 245 -59.11 -52.64 51.26
C ALA A 245 -60.27 -51.93 51.99
N VAL A 246 -60.56 -50.66 51.68
CA VAL A 246 -61.47 -49.82 52.48
C VAL A 246 -62.95 -49.96 52.07
N LEU A 247 -63.28 -50.53 50.91
CA LEU A 247 -64.66 -50.54 50.40
C LEU A 247 -65.44 -51.84 50.66
N ARG A 248 -64.79 -52.89 51.16
CA ARG A 248 -65.39 -54.23 51.32
C ARG A 248 -66.00 -54.47 52.70
N GLU A 249 -65.81 -53.57 53.66
CA GLU A 249 -66.18 -53.79 55.07
C GLU A 249 -67.61 -53.30 55.44
N ALA A 250 -68.39 -52.74 54.52
CA ALA A 250 -69.57 -51.96 54.89
C ALA A 250 -70.96 -52.52 54.51
N ILE A 251 -71.12 -53.67 53.85
CA ILE A 251 -72.46 -54.10 53.33
C ILE A 251 -72.71 -55.63 53.42
N GLU A 252 -72.43 -56.25 54.57
CA GLU A 252 -72.94 -57.60 54.88
C GLU A 252 -73.56 -57.63 56.28
N GLY A 253 -74.68 -56.92 56.46
CA GLY A 253 -75.43 -56.91 57.71
C GLY A 253 -76.95 -56.95 57.46
N GLU A 254 -77.50 -58.16 57.56
CA GLU A 254 -78.85 -58.47 58.07
C GLU A 254 -80.08 -58.42 57.12
N VAL A 255 -80.76 -59.57 57.03
CA VAL A 255 -81.96 -59.94 56.26
C VAL A 255 -82.96 -60.66 57.17
N GLY A 256 -84.28 -60.45 56.95
CA GLY A 256 -85.35 -61.47 57.10
C GLY A 256 -86.10 -61.55 58.43
N GLN A 257 -87.28 -62.19 58.61
CA GLN A 257 -88.42 -62.66 57.78
C GLN A 257 -89.44 -63.38 58.76
N VAL A 258 -90.70 -63.68 58.32
CA VAL A 258 -91.57 -64.86 58.71
C VAL A 258 -92.39 -64.81 60.03
N LEU A 259 -93.54 -65.50 60.30
CA LEU A 259 -94.84 -65.93 59.69
C LEU A 259 -95.62 -66.78 60.76
N GLY A 260 -96.97 -66.74 60.80
CA GLY A 260 -97.96 -67.77 61.31
C GLY A 260 -98.03 -68.09 62.84
N GLY A 261 -99.11 -68.53 63.51
CA GLY A 261 -100.53 -68.81 63.23
C GLY A 261 -101.08 -69.97 64.11
N GLU A 262 -101.78 -69.71 65.25
CA GLU A 262 -102.57 -70.71 66.02
C GLU A 262 -103.64 -70.03 66.93
N ARG A 263 -104.75 -69.57 66.34
CA ARG A 263 -105.61 -68.49 66.89
C ARG A 263 -106.99 -68.90 67.44
N ASP A 264 -107.41 -70.16 67.36
CA ASP A 264 -108.85 -70.46 67.56
C ASP A 264 -109.25 -71.00 68.93
N ARG A 265 -108.32 -71.21 69.88
CA ARG A 265 -108.68 -71.73 71.22
C ARG A 265 -108.61 -70.72 72.37
N GLN A 266 -108.04 -69.54 72.15
CA GLN A 266 -107.97 -68.48 73.19
C GLN A 266 -109.21 -67.58 73.24
N LEU A 267 -110.03 -67.52 72.18
CA LEU A 267 -111.07 -66.51 72.04
C LEU A 267 -112.24 -66.66 73.03
N LEU A 268 -112.57 -67.89 73.46
CA LEU A 268 -113.70 -68.13 74.36
C LEU A 268 -113.39 -67.87 75.84
N LYS A 269 -112.12 -67.94 76.24
CA LYS A 269 -111.70 -67.63 77.62
C LYS A 269 -111.58 -66.12 77.86
N GLN A 270 -111.26 -65.36 76.81
CA GLN A 270 -111.07 -63.91 76.90
C GLN A 270 -112.39 -63.13 77.12
N VAL A 271 -113.53 -63.62 76.63
CA VAL A 271 -114.80 -62.87 76.74
C VAL A 271 -115.29 -62.78 78.20
N GLU A 272 -115.09 -63.84 79.00
CA GLU A 272 -115.52 -63.87 80.39
C GLU A 272 -114.59 -63.07 81.33
N GLU A 273 -113.29 -63.05 81.02
CA GLU A 273 -112.30 -62.20 81.71
C GLU A 273 -112.49 -60.71 81.40
N HIS A 274 -112.89 -60.36 80.17
CA HIS A 274 -113.11 -58.98 79.78
C HIS A 274 -114.32 -58.33 80.47
N TRP A 275 -115.36 -59.09 80.83
CA TRP A 275 -116.55 -58.54 81.48
C TRP A 275 -116.29 -58.09 82.93
N LYS A 276 -115.54 -58.89 83.71
CA LYS A 276 -115.13 -58.52 85.08
C LYS A 276 -114.16 -57.33 85.15
N ARG A 277 -113.55 -56.97 84.01
CA ARG A 277 -112.49 -55.95 83.94
C ARG A 277 -113.01 -54.52 84.00
N TYR A 278 -114.24 -54.27 83.56
CA TYR A 278 -114.75 -52.91 83.38
C TYR A 278 -115.98 -52.56 84.25
N PHE A 279 -116.63 -53.55 84.87
CA PHE A 279 -117.87 -53.35 85.64
C PHE A 279 -117.88 -54.11 86.97
N THR A 280 -118.48 -53.53 88.01
CA THR A 280 -118.71 -54.19 89.31
C THR A 280 -120.01 -55.01 89.31
N PRO A 281 -120.21 -55.98 90.23
CA PRO A 281 -121.39 -56.88 90.22
C PRO A 281 -122.75 -56.17 90.34
N THR A 282 -122.78 -54.92 90.80
CA THR A 282 -123.98 -54.07 90.91
C THR A 282 -124.12 -53.04 89.77
N GLY A 283 -123.34 -53.17 88.70
CA GLY A 283 -123.56 -52.41 87.45
C GLY A 283 -123.03 -50.96 87.45
N LEU A 284 -122.14 -50.60 88.39
CA LEU A 284 -121.47 -49.28 88.38
C LEU A 284 -120.00 -49.40 87.94
N GLU A 285 -119.58 -48.45 87.10
CA GLU A 285 -118.36 -48.45 86.28
C GLU A 285 -117.05 -48.21 87.07
N LYS A 286 -115.95 -48.86 86.66
CA LYS A 286 -114.58 -48.59 87.19
C LYS A 286 -113.86 -47.54 86.34
N ARG A 287 -113.26 -46.54 87.00
CA ARG A 287 -112.74 -45.28 86.43
C ARG A 287 -111.59 -45.37 85.40
N ASP A 288 -110.93 -46.52 85.22
CA ASP A 288 -109.63 -46.56 84.49
C ASP A 288 -109.67 -47.21 83.09
N GLY A 289 -110.82 -47.74 82.63
CA GLY A 289 -110.86 -48.55 81.39
C GLY A 289 -111.10 -47.81 80.07
N LEU A 290 -111.78 -46.66 80.10
CA LEU A 290 -112.31 -45.99 78.89
C LEU A 290 -111.45 -44.84 78.33
N ILE A 291 -110.36 -44.47 79.02
CA ILE A 291 -109.45 -43.38 78.59
C ILE A 291 -108.50 -43.85 77.47
N SER A 292 -107.95 -45.06 77.56
CA SER A 292 -107.01 -45.60 76.57
C SER A 292 -107.65 -45.86 75.21
N GLY A 293 -108.94 -46.25 75.17
CA GLY A 293 -109.69 -46.41 73.93
C GLY A 293 -109.93 -45.10 73.18
N ARG A 294 -110.11 -43.98 73.89
CA ARG A 294 -110.28 -42.66 73.25
C ARG A 294 -108.96 -42.12 72.70
N GLN A 295 -107.85 -42.35 73.39
CA GLN A 295 -106.51 -41.97 72.89
C GLN A 295 -106.18 -42.69 71.57
N ARG A 296 -106.51 -43.98 71.45
CA ARG A 296 -106.24 -44.75 70.23
C ARG A 296 -107.03 -44.28 69.00
N VAL A 297 -108.22 -43.72 69.21
CA VAL A 297 -109.03 -43.15 68.12
C VAL A 297 -108.43 -41.84 67.61
N GLU A 298 -107.89 -41.01 68.48
CA GLU A 298 -107.22 -39.77 68.06
C GLU A 298 -105.90 -40.05 67.34
N GLU A 299 -105.09 -41.02 67.80
CA GLU A 299 -103.87 -41.46 67.08
C GLU A 299 -104.17 -41.93 65.66
N LEU A 300 -105.25 -42.69 65.46
CA LEU A 300 -105.63 -43.19 64.14
C LEU A 300 -106.19 -42.09 63.23
N LYS A 301 -106.85 -41.07 63.78
CA LYS A 301 -107.29 -39.90 62.98
C LYS A 301 -106.09 -39.07 62.52
N GLU A 302 -105.09 -38.89 63.39
CA GLU A 302 -103.86 -38.18 63.06
C GLU A 302 -103.07 -38.93 61.97
N ALA A 303 -102.92 -40.25 62.09
CA ALA A 303 -102.30 -41.08 61.06
C ALA A 303 -103.04 -41.01 59.71
N LEU A 304 -104.38 -40.96 59.73
CA LEU A 304 -105.20 -40.83 58.52
C LEU A 304 -105.10 -39.43 57.89
N GLY A 305 -104.89 -38.39 58.71
CA GLY A 305 -104.56 -37.03 58.26
C GLY A 305 -103.23 -37.02 57.51
N ASN A 306 -102.16 -37.54 58.13
CA ASN A 306 -100.84 -37.61 57.51
C ASN A 306 -100.85 -38.37 56.18
N LEU A 307 -101.58 -39.50 56.11
CA LEU A 307 -101.68 -40.28 54.88
C LEU A 307 -102.46 -39.54 53.77
N ARG A 308 -103.42 -38.68 54.13
CA ARG A 308 -104.11 -37.82 53.15
C ARG A 308 -103.20 -36.72 52.63
N ASP A 309 -102.37 -36.13 53.47
CA ASP A 309 -101.42 -35.11 53.05
C ASP A 309 -100.36 -35.69 52.11
N GLU A 310 -99.86 -36.90 52.40
CA GLU A 310 -98.96 -37.63 51.49
C GLU A 310 -99.62 -37.91 50.14
N LEU A 311 -100.90 -38.32 50.13
CA LEU A 311 -101.66 -38.55 48.91
C LEU A 311 -101.82 -37.27 48.07
N GLN A 312 -102.08 -36.14 48.74
CA GLN A 312 -102.18 -34.84 48.10
C GLN A 312 -100.83 -34.41 47.49
N THR A 313 -99.73 -34.56 48.23
CA THR A 313 -98.39 -34.23 47.73
C THR A 313 -98.01 -35.11 46.52
N TYR A 314 -98.43 -36.38 46.52
CA TYR A 314 -98.25 -37.27 45.37
C TYR A 314 -99.10 -36.81 44.17
N GLY A 315 -100.35 -36.40 44.40
CA GLY A 315 -101.21 -35.79 43.38
C GLY A 315 -100.56 -34.57 42.71
N ASP A 316 -99.96 -33.67 43.49
CA ASP A 316 -99.29 -32.48 42.96
C ASP A 316 -98.07 -32.83 42.09
N LYS A 317 -97.29 -33.84 42.49
CA LYS A 317 -96.16 -34.35 41.69
C LYS A 317 -96.63 -34.94 40.36
N VAL A 318 -97.74 -35.67 40.35
CA VAL A 318 -98.35 -36.24 39.14
C VAL A 318 -98.83 -35.12 38.21
N ASN A 319 -99.50 -34.09 38.75
CA ASN A 319 -99.93 -32.93 37.98
C ASN A 319 -98.74 -32.20 37.34
N ARG A 320 -97.67 -31.97 38.11
CA ARG A 320 -96.44 -31.34 37.61
C ARG A 320 -95.76 -32.16 36.50
N LEU A 321 -95.75 -33.48 36.62
CA LEU A 321 -95.24 -34.36 35.57
C LEU A 321 -96.10 -34.26 34.30
N GLY A 322 -97.42 -34.10 34.45
CA GLY A 322 -98.35 -33.85 33.35
C GLY A 322 -98.01 -32.56 32.60
N GLU A 323 -97.83 -31.45 33.30
CA GLU A 323 -97.45 -30.16 32.72
C GLU A 323 -96.12 -30.23 31.95
N LEU A 324 -95.11 -30.88 32.53
CA LEU A 324 -93.80 -31.02 31.91
C LEU A 324 -93.84 -31.91 30.67
N LYS A 325 -94.63 -32.99 30.69
CA LYS A 325 -94.84 -33.85 29.51
C LYS A 325 -95.58 -33.12 28.41
N GLU A 326 -96.57 -32.31 28.74
CA GLU A 326 -97.32 -31.54 27.76
C GLU A 326 -96.47 -30.43 27.14
N LYS A 327 -95.63 -29.76 27.96
CA LYS A 327 -94.64 -28.80 27.46
C LYS A 327 -93.63 -29.47 26.53
N LEU A 328 -93.06 -30.60 26.93
CA LEU A 328 -92.13 -31.37 26.08
C LEU A 328 -92.83 -31.85 24.79
N ALA A 329 -94.10 -32.23 24.85
CA ALA A 329 -94.87 -32.64 23.68
C ALA A 329 -95.22 -31.47 22.76
N ARG A 330 -95.37 -30.25 23.29
CA ARG A 330 -95.50 -29.01 22.50
C ARG A 330 -94.17 -28.65 21.83
N ASP A 331 -93.09 -28.60 22.60
CA ASP A 331 -91.75 -28.28 22.09
C ASP A 331 -91.28 -29.28 21.01
N ARG A 332 -91.66 -30.57 21.13
CA ARG A 332 -91.43 -31.60 20.10
C ARG A 332 -92.34 -31.48 18.89
N ARG A 333 -93.60 -31.07 19.06
CA ARG A 333 -94.56 -30.88 17.96
C ARG A 333 -94.21 -29.65 17.12
N ASP A 334 -93.78 -28.58 17.78
CA ASP A 334 -93.46 -27.30 17.13
C ASP A 334 -92.03 -27.28 16.56
N ASP A 335 -91.27 -28.35 16.83
CA ASP A 335 -89.87 -28.61 16.43
C ASP A 335 -88.97 -27.38 16.64
N VAL A 336 -89.21 -26.69 17.76
CA VAL A 336 -88.58 -25.41 18.11
C VAL A 336 -87.06 -25.55 18.11
N LEU A 337 -86.56 -26.71 18.53
CA LEU A 337 -85.14 -27.00 18.58
C LEU A 337 -84.51 -27.20 17.19
N ALA A 338 -85.25 -27.77 16.23
CA ALA A 338 -84.75 -27.90 14.85
C ALA A 338 -84.72 -26.54 14.16
N LYS A 339 -85.78 -25.73 14.31
CA LYS A 339 -85.82 -24.37 13.73
C LYS A 339 -84.73 -23.46 14.29
N ALA A 340 -84.53 -23.47 15.61
CA ALA A 340 -83.45 -22.70 16.24
C ALA A 340 -82.05 -23.18 15.82
N LYS A 341 -81.88 -24.48 15.52
CA LYS A 341 -80.63 -25.01 14.95
C LYS A 341 -80.43 -24.56 13.51
N GLU A 342 -81.47 -24.60 12.69
CA GLU A 342 -81.43 -24.14 11.29
C GLU A 342 -81.10 -22.63 11.22
N GLU A 343 -81.76 -21.79 12.02
CA GLU A 343 -81.44 -20.35 12.13
C GLU A 343 -80.00 -20.09 12.61
N PHE A 344 -79.49 -20.93 13.53
CA PHE A 344 -78.11 -20.86 14.00
C PHE A 344 -77.11 -21.26 12.92
N ASP A 345 -77.41 -22.33 12.16
CA ASP A 345 -76.57 -22.81 11.07
C ASP A 345 -76.53 -21.80 9.92
N ASP A 346 -77.67 -21.19 9.57
CA ASP A 346 -77.76 -20.12 8.58
C ASP A 346 -76.99 -18.87 9.01
N SER A 347 -77.11 -18.47 10.29
CA SER A 347 -76.34 -17.35 10.84
C SER A 347 -74.84 -17.63 10.82
N ASN A 348 -74.41 -18.85 11.14
CA ASN A 348 -73.01 -19.25 11.04
C ASN A 348 -72.51 -19.28 9.59
N ALA A 349 -73.35 -19.73 8.65
CA ALA A 349 -73.01 -19.69 7.23
C ALA A 349 -72.83 -18.25 6.73
N ALA A 350 -73.69 -17.33 7.17
CA ALA A 350 -73.56 -15.90 6.85
C ALA A 350 -72.28 -15.28 7.46
N ILE A 351 -71.93 -15.65 8.71
CA ILE A 351 -70.67 -15.23 9.34
C ILE A 351 -69.47 -15.74 8.53
N GLY A 352 -69.47 -17.01 8.12
CA GLY A 352 -68.41 -17.57 7.28
C GLY A 352 -68.26 -16.86 5.93
N GLN A 353 -69.37 -16.41 5.32
CA GLN A 353 -69.32 -15.60 4.10
C GLN A 353 -68.73 -14.20 4.35
N LEU A 354 -69.07 -13.56 5.47
CA LEU A 354 -68.50 -12.26 5.86
C LEU A 354 -67.00 -12.38 6.12
N GLU A 355 -66.56 -13.38 6.88
CA GLU A 355 -65.14 -13.66 7.11
C GLU A 355 -64.39 -13.88 5.79
N ALA A 356 -65.00 -14.56 4.81
CA ALA A 356 -64.41 -14.74 3.48
C ALA A 356 -64.34 -13.43 2.67
N VAL A 357 -65.28 -12.50 2.83
CA VAL A 357 -65.22 -11.17 2.21
C VAL A 357 -64.17 -10.29 2.90
N GLU A 358 -64.09 -10.33 4.23
CA GLU A 358 -63.07 -9.61 5.00
C GLU A 358 -61.66 -10.11 4.65
N GLY A 359 -61.50 -11.43 4.52
CA GLY A 359 -60.26 -12.03 4.04
C GLY A 359 -59.87 -11.51 2.64
N ARG A 360 -60.81 -11.45 1.70
CA ARG A 360 -60.61 -10.87 0.36
C ARG A 360 -60.30 -9.37 0.39
N LEU A 361 -60.94 -8.62 1.28
CA LEU A 361 -60.67 -7.19 1.44
C LEU A 361 -59.26 -6.97 2.01
N LYS A 362 -58.82 -7.79 2.96
CA LYS A 362 -57.49 -7.72 3.55
C LYS A 362 -56.40 -8.03 2.52
N THR A 363 -56.59 -9.07 1.70
CA THR A 363 -55.64 -9.38 0.62
C THR A 363 -55.62 -8.29 -0.45
N ALA A 364 -56.78 -7.77 -0.85
CA ALA A 364 -56.86 -6.66 -1.80
C ALA A 364 -56.18 -5.38 -1.29
N LYS A 365 -56.32 -5.05 0.00
CA LYS A 365 -55.61 -3.93 0.63
C LYS A 365 -54.10 -4.15 0.63
N ALA A 366 -53.63 -5.33 1.02
CA ALA A 366 -52.20 -5.65 0.97
C ALA A 366 -51.63 -5.55 -0.44
N GLN A 367 -52.37 -6.02 -1.46
CA GLN A 367 -51.99 -5.86 -2.87
C GLN A 367 -51.95 -4.40 -3.31
N MET A 368 -52.93 -3.59 -2.88
CA MET A 368 -52.94 -2.15 -3.17
C MET A 368 -51.74 -1.44 -2.53
N ASP A 369 -51.40 -1.76 -1.28
CA ASP A 369 -50.27 -1.15 -0.59
C ASP A 369 -48.95 -1.57 -1.25
N GLN A 370 -48.80 -2.85 -1.63
CA GLN A 370 -47.66 -3.32 -2.41
C GLN A 370 -47.55 -2.58 -3.76
N ALA A 371 -48.66 -2.38 -4.47
CA ALA A 371 -48.68 -1.66 -5.74
C ALA A 371 -48.32 -0.17 -5.56
N LYS A 372 -48.74 0.46 -4.46
CA LYS A 372 -48.36 1.84 -4.12
C LYS A 372 -46.86 1.95 -3.87
N SER A 373 -46.29 1.10 -3.01
CA SER A 373 -44.85 1.11 -2.75
C SER A 373 -44.03 0.84 -4.02
N ALA A 374 -44.51 -0.07 -4.89
CA ALA A 374 -43.89 -0.33 -6.18
C ALA A 374 -43.95 0.89 -7.12
N LYS A 375 -45.07 1.62 -7.13
CA LYS A 375 -45.22 2.86 -7.89
C LYS A 375 -44.26 3.94 -7.37
N GLU A 376 -44.18 4.15 -6.07
CA GLU A 376 -43.28 5.13 -5.45
C GLU A 376 -41.82 4.83 -5.79
N LEU A 377 -41.41 3.56 -5.68
CA LEU A 377 -40.07 3.12 -6.09
C LEU A 377 -39.81 3.37 -7.58
N ALA A 378 -40.79 3.10 -8.44
CA ALA A 378 -40.68 3.36 -9.88
C ALA A 378 -40.57 4.86 -10.20
N GLU A 379 -41.29 5.73 -9.47
CA GLU A 379 -41.21 7.19 -9.61
C GLU A 379 -39.82 7.71 -9.19
N VAL A 380 -39.30 7.29 -8.04
CA VAL A 380 -37.94 7.63 -7.60
C VAL A 380 -36.89 7.15 -8.60
N THR A 381 -37.05 5.92 -9.11
CA THR A 381 -36.14 5.36 -10.12
C THR A 381 -36.20 6.13 -11.43
N ARG A 382 -37.38 6.58 -11.84
CA ARG A 382 -37.58 7.39 -13.05
C ARG A 382 -36.92 8.75 -12.93
N GLU A 383 -37.08 9.45 -11.80
CA GLU A 383 -36.41 10.73 -11.58
C GLU A 383 -34.90 10.57 -11.56
N ARG A 384 -34.37 9.54 -10.87
CA ARG A 384 -32.93 9.25 -10.91
C ARG A 384 -32.41 8.97 -12.32
N ARG A 385 -33.17 8.26 -13.16
CA ARG A 385 -32.80 8.03 -14.57
C ARG A 385 -32.82 9.30 -15.40
N LYS A 386 -33.75 10.22 -15.11
CA LYS A 386 -33.82 11.53 -15.76
C LYS A 386 -32.61 12.40 -15.39
N ASP A 387 -32.22 12.40 -14.13
CA ASP A 387 -31.01 13.10 -13.67
C ASP A 387 -29.76 12.54 -14.36
N LEU A 388 -29.62 11.21 -14.41
CA LEU A 388 -28.52 10.56 -15.13
C LEU A 388 -28.53 10.88 -16.63
N ALA A 389 -29.70 10.96 -17.27
CA ALA A 389 -29.79 11.34 -18.68
C ALA A 389 -29.32 12.78 -18.91
N ASN A 390 -29.68 13.71 -18.01
CA ASN A 390 -29.21 15.09 -18.07
C ASN A 390 -27.69 15.19 -17.85
N GLU A 391 -27.13 14.38 -16.94
CA GLU A 391 -25.68 14.30 -16.74
C GLU A 391 -24.96 13.79 -17.99
N VAL A 392 -25.46 12.72 -18.62
CA VAL A 392 -24.90 12.19 -19.87
C VAL A 392 -24.95 13.23 -20.98
N GLU A 393 -26.06 13.97 -21.11
CA GLU A 393 -26.17 15.05 -22.10
C GLU A 393 -25.18 16.19 -21.81
N ALA A 394 -24.98 16.55 -20.55
CA ALA A 394 -23.98 17.54 -20.16
C ALA A 394 -22.55 17.08 -20.50
N PHE A 395 -22.23 15.80 -20.26
CA PHE A 395 -20.94 15.22 -20.64
C PHE A 395 -20.74 15.17 -22.16
N ASP A 396 -21.78 14.82 -22.93
CA ASP A 396 -21.71 14.83 -24.41
C ASP A 396 -21.45 16.24 -24.94
N GLN A 397 -22.11 17.26 -24.37
CA GLN A 397 -21.85 18.66 -24.73
C GLN A 397 -20.41 19.09 -24.38
N GLN A 398 -19.88 18.66 -23.24
CA GLN A 398 -18.48 18.93 -22.88
C GLN A 398 -17.50 18.23 -23.84
N ALA A 399 -17.76 16.97 -24.20
CA ALA A 399 -16.94 16.21 -25.14
C ALA A 399 -16.92 16.88 -26.52
N ARG A 400 -18.09 17.30 -27.04
CA ARG A 400 -18.17 18.02 -28.33
C ARG A 400 -17.46 19.37 -28.29
N LYS A 401 -17.52 20.10 -27.16
CA LYS A 401 -16.75 21.34 -26.99
C LYS A 401 -15.25 21.07 -27.02
N ALA A 402 -14.80 20.04 -26.30
CA ALA A 402 -13.40 19.63 -26.29
C ALA A 402 -12.91 19.20 -27.68
N GLU A 403 -13.70 18.41 -28.40
CA GLU A 403 -13.42 17.99 -29.77
C GLU A 403 -13.36 19.19 -30.73
N GLY A 404 -14.27 20.15 -30.59
CA GLY A 404 -14.22 21.43 -31.31
C GLY A 404 -12.92 22.19 -31.03
N THR A 405 -12.54 22.36 -29.76
CA THR A 405 -11.28 23.04 -29.41
C THR A 405 -10.05 22.30 -29.93
N LEU A 406 -10.07 20.97 -29.97
CA LEU A 406 -8.96 20.17 -30.49
C LEU A 406 -8.82 20.38 -32.00
N LYS A 407 -9.95 20.35 -32.73
CA LYS A 407 -9.98 20.61 -34.16
C LYS A 407 -9.54 22.04 -34.52
N ASP A 408 -9.85 23.01 -33.68
CA ASP A 408 -9.40 24.40 -33.87
C ASP A 408 -7.89 24.55 -33.60
N LEU A 409 -7.31 23.76 -32.68
CA LEU A 409 -5.88 23.78 -32.34
C LEU A 409 -5.00 22.93 -33.26
N GLU A 410 -5.57 21.92 -33.93
CA GLU A 410 -4.87 21.03 -34.85
C GLU A 410 -4.10 21.75 -35.98
N PRO A 411 -4.65 22.77 -36.68
CA PRO A 411 -3.88 23.53 -37.67
C PRO A 411 -2.73 24.33 -37.05
N ASP A 412 -2.95 24.96 -35.89
CA ASP A 412 -1.90 25.72 -35.19
C ASP A 412 -0.73 24.81 -34.76
N TYR A 413 -1.05 23.59 -34.32
CA TYR A 413 -0.05 22.56 -34.01
C TYR A 413 0.73 22.16 -35.26
N GLY A 414 0.03 21.86 -36.37
CA GLY A 414 0.68 21.51 -37.64
C GLY A 414 1.60 22.63 -38.16
N ASP A 415 1.17 23.89 -38.05
CA ASP A 415 1.98 25.05 -38.42
C ASP A 415 3.19 25.24 -37.49
N ALA A 416 3.06 24.92 -36.20
CA ALA A 416 4.19 24.93 -35.27
C ALA A 416 5.19 23.82 -35.56
N GLU A 417 4.72 22.60 -35.85
CA GLU A 417 5.54 21.45 -36.21
C GLU A 417 6.32 21.71 -37.51
N HIS A 418 5.65 22.22 -38.55
CA HIS A 418 6.31 22.60 -39.80
C HIS A 418 7.38 23.70 -39.58
N ARG A 419 7.10 24.69 -38.72
CA ARG A 419 8.10 25.72 -38.36
C ARG A 419 9.31 25.13 -37.66
N LEU A 420 9.10 24.15 -36.77
CA LEU A 420 10.18 23.45 -36.08
C LEU A 420 11.06 22.68 -37.07
N THR A 421 10.46 21.86 -37.94
CA THR A 421 11.22 21.10 -38.95
C THR A 421 12.05 22.03 -39.84
N LYS A 422 11.47 23.15 -40.29
CA LYS A 422 12.20 24.14 -41.09
C LYS A 422 13.36 24.78 -40.32
N ALA A 423 13.19 25.06 -39.03
CA ALA A 423 14.25 25.60 -38.20
C ALA A 423 15.38 24.58 -37.96
N GLU A 424 15.05 23.30 -37.81
CA GLU A 424 16.02 22.22 -37.68
C GLU A 424 16.85 22.04 -38.96
N GLU A 425 16.20 22.06 -40.13
CA GLU A 425 16.89 22.04 -41.44
C GLU A 425 17.84 23.23 -41.59
N GLN A 426 17.39 24.44 -41.21
CA GLN A 426 18.24 25.64 -41.22
C GLN A 426 19.43 25.51 -40.26
N LEU A 427 19.23 24.94 -39.08
CA LEU A 427 20.31 24.72 -38.12
C LEU A 427 21.37 23.75 -38.67
N ILE A 428 20.95 22.67 -39.32
CA ILE A 428 21.87 21.72 -39.98
C ILE A 428 22.67 22.43 -41.07
N ALA A 429 22.01 23.18 -41.95
CA ALA A 429 22.68 23.95 -43.00
C ALA A 429 23.67 24.98 -42.44
N CYS A 430 23.31 25.69 -41.36
CA CYS A 430 24.21 26.61 -40.68
C CYS A 430 25.44 25.92 -40.08
N LYS A 431 25.27 24.73 -39.49
CA LYS A 431 26.40 23.95 -38.94
C LYS A 431 27.35 23.48 -40.04
N GLU A 432 26.82 23.04 -41.18
CA GLU A 432 27.65 22.67 -42.34
C GLU A 432 28.45 23.86 -42.88
N LEU A 433 27.81 25.03 -43.00
CA LEU A 433 28.49 26.27 -43.41
C LEU A 433 29.57 26.68 -42.40
N GLN A 434 29.29 26.55 -41.10
CA GLN A 434 30.28 26.80 -40.06
C GLN A 434 31.46 25.84 -40.15
N GLY A 435 31.22 24.54 -40.40
CA GLY A 435 32.26 23.55 -40.61
C GLY A 435 33.17 23.92 -41.78
N ARG A 436 32.59 24.24 -42.94
CA ARG A 436 33.36 24.68 -44.13
C ARG A 436 34.15 25.97 -43.87
N ALA A 437 33.56 26.92 -43.14
CA ALA A 437 34.23 28.17 -42.79
C ALA A 437 35.44 27.92 -41.86
N ASN A 438 35.31 27.02 -40.89
CA ASN A 438 36.41 26.64 -39.99
C ASN A 438 37.54 25.93 -40.76
N GLU A 439 37.22 24.96 -41.62
CA GLU A 439 38.20 24.30 -42.48
C GLU A 439 38.94 25.29 -43.38
N ALA A 440 38.21 26.23 -43.98
CA ALA A 440 38.81 27.29 -44.79
C ALA A 440 39.71 28.22 -43.95
N TRP A 441 39.32 28.54 -42.72
CA TRP A 441 40.12 29.36 -41.81
C TRP A 441 41.40 28.65 -41.37
N ASP A 442 41.31 27.37 -40.99
CA ASP A 442 42.48 26.56 -40.62
C ASP A 442 43.43 26.41 -41.81
N GLY A 443 42.89 26.15 -43.02
CA GLY A 443 43.66 26.10 -44.25
C GLY A 443 44.37 27.43 -44.56
N ALA A 444 43.66 28.57 -44.43
CA ALA A 444 44.25 29.90 -44.63
C ALA A 444 45.33 30.23 -43.58
N ARG A 445 45.12 29.83 -42.32
CA ARG A 445 46.09 30.01 -41.23
C ARG A 445 47.36 29.20 -41.47
N GLN A 446 47.23 27.93 -41.86
CA GLN A 446 48.38 27.08 -42.22
C GLN A 446 49.12 27.64 -43.44
N ALA A 447 48.39 28.12 -44.45
CA ALA A 447 49.01 28.75 -45.63
C ALA A 447 49.80 30.01 -45.26
N LEU A 448 49.28 30.84 -44.34
CA LEU A 448 49.98 32.03 -43.85
C LEU A 448 51.25 31.68 -43.07
N GLU A 449 51.20 30.68 -42.19
CA GLU A 449 52.39 30.18 -41.48
C GLU A 449 53.44 29.65 -42.46
N ARG A 450 53.04 28.84 -43.45
CA ARG A 450 53.94 28.37 -44.50
C ARG A 450 54.57 29.52 -45.29
N ALA A 451 53.79 30.55 -45.63
CA ALA A 451 54.31 31.73 -46.32
C ALA A 451 55.31 32.51 -45.47
N ARG A 452 55.07 32.65 -44.15
CA ARG A 452 56.01 33.30 -43.21
C ARG A 452 57.30 32.52 -43.08
N LEU A 453 57.22 31.21 -42.85
CA LEU A 453 58.39 30.34 -42.76
C LEU A 453 59.19 30.34 -44.07
N ALA A 454 58.52 30.36 -45.23
CA ALA A 454 59.20 30.45 -46.51
C ALA A 454 59.92 31.79 -46.72
N ASP A 455 59.33 32.92 -46.30
CA ASP A 455 59.99 34.24 -46.35
C ASP A 455 61.21 34.31 -45.42
N GLU A 456 61.09 33.77 -44.20
CA GLU A 456 62.21 33.69 -43.24
C GLU A 456 63.34 32.78 -43.76
N LEU A 457 62.99 31.61 -44.31
CA LEU A 457 63.97 30.72 -44.95
C LEU A 457 64.68 31.43 -46.10
N GLN A 458 63.94 32.18 -46.94
CA GLN A 458 64.53 32.92 -48.06
C GLN A 458 65.51 34.00 -47.57
N LYS A 459 65.20 34.70 -46.48
CA LYS A 459 66.10 35.68 -45.85
C LYS A 459 67.37 35.01 -45.33
N LEU A 460 67.22 33.90 -44.59
CA LEU A 460 68.36 33.12 -44.08
C LEU A 460 69.22 32.56 -45.21
N ASP A 461 68.62 32.08 -46.30
CA ASP A 461 69.35 31.61 -47.48
C ASP A 461 70.18 32.74 -48.11
N ARG A 462 69.60 33.93 -48.28
CA ARG A 462 70.35 35.10 -48.78
C ARG A 462 71.52 35.46 -47.87
N GLN A 463 71.29 35.50 -46.56
CA GLN A 463 72.34 35.76 -45.57
C GLN A 463 73.43 34.69 -45.61
N PHE A 464 73.06 33.42 -45.71
CA PHE A 464 74.01 32.31 -45.80
C PHE A 464 74.84 32.36 -47.07
N GLN A 465 74.24 32.62 -48.24
CA GLN A 465 75.00 32.78 -49.49
C GLN A 465 75.96 33.97 -49.42
N GLN A 466 75.53 35.09 -48.83
CA GLN A 466 76.38 36.25 -48.62
C GLN A 466 77.56 35.93 -47.69
N ALA A 467 77.30 35.33 -46.52
CA ALA A 467 78.31 34.90 -45.56
C ALA A 467 79.29 33.89 -46.16
N LYS A 468 78.81 32.91 -46.93
CA LYS A 468 79.64 31.92 -47.64
C LYS A 468 80.55 32.58 -48.67
N SER A 469 80.03 33.56 -49.41
CA SER A 469 80.83 34.32 -50.38
C SER A 469 81.92 35.15 -49.71
N LEU A 470 81.63 35.76 -48.54
CA LEU A 470 82.58 36.52 -47.74
C LEU A 470 83.64 35.60 -47.15
N SER A 471 83.27 34.45 -46.57
CA SER A 471 84.21 33.43 -46.06
C SER A 471 85.20 32.99 -47.14
N LYS A 472 84.71 32.68 -48.35
CA LYS A 472 85.57 32.31 -49.49
C LYS A 472 86.51 33.43 -49.93
N LYS A 473 86.06 34.70 -49.87
CA LYS A 473 86.92 35.86 -50.17
C LYS A 473 87.99 36.04 -49.09
N ILE A 474 87.63 35.89 -47.81
CA ILE A 474 88.56 35.92 -46.68
C ILE A 474 89.62 34.84 -46.84
N GLU A 475 89.22 33.58 -47.11
CA GLU A 475 90.16 32.47 -47.32
C GLU A 475 91.16 32.77 -48.44
N ARG A 476 90.70 33.30 -49.58
CA ARG A 476 91.57 33.69 -50.70
C ARG A 476 92.52 34.81 -50.32
N LYS A 477 92.02 35.87 -49.67
CA LYS A 477 92.85 37.00 -49.25
C LYS A 477 93.84 36.62 -48.14
N GLN A 478 93.46 35.71 -47.24
CA GLN A 478 94.35 35.16 -46.23
C GLN A 478 95.47 34.33 -46.87
N GLN A 479 95.17 33.55 -47.92
CA GLN A 479 96.20 32.85 -48.69
C GLN A 479 97.17 33.83 -49.36
N GLU A 480 96.66 34.93 -49.95
CA GLU A 480 97.51 35.99 -50.51
C GLU A 480 98.43 36.63 -49.44
N VAL A 481 97.91 36.89 -48.22
CA VAL A 481 98.71 37.39 -47.08
C VAL A 481 99.81 36.40 -46.70
N THR A 482 99.48 35.11 -46.54
CA THR A 482 100.45 34.07 -46.16
C THR A 482 101.52 33.85 -47.24
N SER A 483 101.18 34.06 -48.51
CA SER A 483 102.13 33.91 -49.63
C SER A 483 103.14 35.06 -49.75
N ASN A 484 102.91 36.18 -49.05
CA ASN A 484 103.83 37.31 -49.05
C ASN A 484 104.89 37.14 -47.94
N PRO A 485 106.18 36.93 -48.29
CA PRO A 485 107.21 36.59 -47.32
C PRO A 485 107.69 37.77 -46.46
N VAL A 486 107.38 39.01 -46.85
CA VAL A 486 107.86 40.22 -46.17
C VAL A 486 106.95 40.57 -44.99
N ASP A 487 107.34 40.12 -43.81
CA ASP A 487 106.67 40.48 -42.56
C ASP A 487 107.24 41.76 -41.93
N GLU A 488 106.52 42.36 -40.97
CA GLU A 488 106.91 43.60 -40.31
C GLU A 488 108.31 43.51 -39.70
N ASP A 489 108.61 42.41 -39.00
CA ASP A 489 109.92 42.15 -38.40
C ASP A 489 111.03 42.06 -39.45
N TYR A 490 110.76 41.41 -40.59
CA TYR A 490 111.72 41.24 -41.68
C TYR A 490 111.95 42.56 -42.43
N PHE A 491 110.91 43.37 -42.63
CA PHE A 491 111.03 44.68 -43.24
C PHE A 491 111.86 45.64 -42.37
N HIS A 492 111.61 45.69 -41.06
CA HIS A 492 112.41 46.51 -40.15
C HIS A 492 113.88 46.09 -40.09
N GLN A 493 114.16 44.77 -40.11
CA GLN A 493 115.53 44.28 -40.19
C GLN A 493 116.21 44.71 -41.51
N LEU A 494 115.49 44.66 -42.64
CA LEU A 494 116.02 45.11 -43.94
C LEU A 494 116.32 46.61 -43.94
N GLN A 495 115.41 47.42 -43.40
CA GLN A 495 115.58 48.86 -43.27
C GLN A 495 116.81 49.21 -42.42
N ASN A 496 116.97 48.57 -41.25
CA ASN A 496 118.12 48.79 -40.37
C ASN A 496 119.45 48.42 -41.05
N LEU A 497 119.50 47.30 -41.78
CA LEU A 497 120.70 46.88 -42.52
C LEU A 497 121.03 47.85 -43.67
N HIS A 498 120.01 48.37 -44.37
CA HIS A 498 120.21 49.35 -45.44
C HIS A 498 120.67 50.70 -44.90
N GLU A 499 120.11 51.18 -43.80
CA GLU A 499 120.57 52.38 -43.10
C GLU A 499 122.01 52.21 -42.58
N GLU A 500 122.37 51.03 -42.06
CA GLU A 500 123.74 50.73 -41.65
C GLU A 500 124.71 50.68 -42.85
N GLN A 501 124.27 50.16 -43.99
CA GLN A 501 125.04 50.18 -45.25
C GLN A 501 125.32 51.63 -45.69
N ILE A 502 124.27 52.47 -45.83
CA ILE A 502 124.42 53.87 -46.25
C ILE A 502 125.34 54.61 -45.27
N ARG A 503 125.14 54.43 -43.96
CA ARG A 503 125.99 55.07 -42.93
C ARG A 503 127.46 54.66 -43.06
N LEU A 504 127.74 53.38 -43.31
CA LEU A 504 129.11 52.89 -43.49
C LEU A 504 129.73 53.36 -44.80
N GLU A 505 128.96 53.40 -45.90
CA GLU A 505 129.39 53.93 -47.20
C GLU A 505 129.74 55.42 -47.11
N SER A 506 128.84 56.25 -46.58
CA SER A 506 129.10 57.68 -46.40
C SER A 506 130.28 57.95 -45.45
N ALA A 507 130.47 57.12 -44.41
CA ALA A 507 131.62 57.24 -43.51
C ALA A 507 132.96 56.79 -44.14
N LEU A 508 132.93 55.89 -45.12
CA LEU A 508 134.08 55.47 -45.92
C LEU A 508 134.45 56.53 -46.95
N GLU A 509 133.46 57.09 -47.65
CA GLU A 509 133.65 58.21 -48.58
C GLU A 509 134.24 59.44 -47.88
N ALA A 510 133.70 59.83 -46.72
CA ALA A 510 134.21 60.97 -45.95
C ALA A 510 135.63 60.76 -45.40
N ALA A 511 136.06 59.51 -45.21
CA ALA A 511 137.40 59.17 -44.73
C ALA A 511 138.41 58.93 -45.87
N ALA A 512 137.95 58.92 -47.12
CA ALA A 512 138.80 58.68 -48.29
C ALA A 512 139.66 59.91 -48.62
N ALA A 513 140.93 59.69 -48.92
CA ALA A 513 141.75 60.73 -49.54
C ALA A 513 141.29 60.92 -50.99
N THR A 514 140.87 62.13 -51.34
CA THR A 514 140.43 62.44 -52.71
C THR A 514 141.59 63.03 -53.49
N LEU A 515 141.99 62.35 -54.55
CA LEU A 515 143.08 62.78 -55.43
C LEU A 515 142.49 63.17 -56.78
N VAL A 516 142.80 64.38 -57.25
CA VAL A 516 142.54 64.79 -58.62
C VAL A 516 143.89 64.92 -59.29
N PHE A 517 144.12 64.13 -60.33
CA PHE A 517 145.35 64.17 -61.10
C PHE A 517 145.14 65.07 -62.32
N SER A 518 145.81 66.22 -62.35
CA SER A 518 145.89 67.11 -63.51
C SER A 518 147.24 66.88 -64.19
N LEU A 519 147.24 66.21 -65.35
CA LEU A 519 148.45 65.79 -66.06
C LEU A 519 148.69 66.67 -67.30
N GLU A 520 149.91 67.19 -67.45
CA GLU A 520 150.35 67.93 -68.64
C GLU A 520 151.30 67.08 -69.49
N GLY A 521 151.18 67.14 -70.82
CA GLY A 521 152.15 66.49 -71.74
C GLY A 521 152.02 64.98 -71.90
N GLY A 522 150.81 64.44 -72.08
CA GLY A 522 150.58 63.04 -72.51
C GLY A 522 150.94 61.95 -71.48
N GLN A 523 151.10 62.32 -70.21
CA GLN A 523 151.39 61.38 -69.14
C GLN A 523 150.12 60.69 -68.60
N SER A 524 150.29 59.53 -67.97
CA SER A 524 149.19 58.72 -67.40
C SER A 524 149.49 58.30 -65.96
N VAL A 525 148.43 58.19 -65.14
CA VAL A 525 148.50 57.61 -63.79
C VAL A 525 147.85 56.23 -63.76
N LEU A 526 148.53 55.26 -63.15
CA LEU A 526 147.98 53.95 -62.84
C LEU A 526 147.78 53.82 -61.32
N ARG A 527 146.59 53.44 -60.86
CA ARG A 527 146.35 53.04 -59.46
C ARG A 527 146.43 51.53 -59.37
N ASP A 528 147.37 51.00 -58.58
CA ASP A 528 147.53 49.57 -58.35
C ASP A 528 147.49 48.75 -59.68
N GLY A 529 148.05 49.31 -60.77
CA GLY A 529 148.11 48.70 -62.10
C GLY A 529 146.97 49.01 -63.08
N SER A 530 145.92 49.74 -62.69
CA SER A 530 144.78 50.11 -63.55
C SER A 530 144.81 51.58 -63.95
N LEU A 531 144.53 51.88 -65.24
CA LEU A 531 144.56 53.25 -65.78
C LEU A 531 143.46 54.09 -65.14
N ILE A 532 143.81 55.28 -64.66
CA ILE A 532 142.85 56.21 -64.07
C ILE A 532 142.48 57.27 -65.10
N ASP A 533 141.19 57.64 -65.12
CA ASP A 533 140.70 58.76 -65.92
C ASP A 533 141.14 60.10 -65.31
N ALA A 534 142.05 60.80 -66.00
CA ALA A 534 142.67 62.03 -65.53
C ALA A 534 141.65 63.20 -65.56
N GLY A 535 141.32 63.74 -64.38
CA GLY A 535 140.38 64.85 -64.21
C GLY A 535 139.15 64.53 -63.35
N GLN A 536 138.86 63.24 -63.11
CA GLN A 536 137.83 62.82 -62.15
C GLN A 536 138.44 62.64 -60.75
N PRO A 537 137.73 63.02 -59.66
CA PRO A 537 138.18 62.76 -58.30
C PRO A 537 138.29 61.25 -58.04
N VAL A 538 139.48 60.78 -57.67
CA VAL A 538 139.73 59.39 -57.27
C VAL A 538 139.69 59.30 -55.76
N HIS A 539 138.71 58.58 -55.22
CA HIS A 539 138.61 58.32 -53.79
C HIS A 539 139.47 57.13 -53.39
N VAL A 540 140.39 57.37 -52.46
CA VAL A 540 141.36 56.42 -51.93
C VAL A 540 140.99 56.09 -50.50
N THR A 541 140.32 54.95 -50.32
CA THR A 541 139.82 54.45 -49.02
C THR A 541 140.80 53.53 -48.29
N ARG A 542 141.84 53.04 -49.00
CA ARG A 542 142.93 52.21 -48.46
C ARG A 542 144.26 52.73 -49.00
N THR A 543 145.37 52.38 -48.38
CA THR A 543 146.70 52.68 -48.94
C THR A 543 146.79 52.12 -50.37
N SER A 544 146.91 53.01 -51.34
CA SER A 544 147.01 52.68 -52.76
C SER A 544 148.25 53.36 -53.35
N THR A 545 148.92 52.64 -54.24
CA THR A 545 150.11 53.14 -54.92
C THR A 545 149.73 53.65 -56.30
N PHE A 546 150.06 54.91 -56.56
CA PHE A 546 149.84 55.58 -57.83
C PHE A 546 151.16 55.66 -58.58
N HIS A 547 151.25 54.98 -59.72
CA HIS A 547 152.40 55.08 -60.61
C HIS A 547 152.20 56.25 -61.58
N LEU A 548 153.03 57.28 -61.45
CA LEU A 548 153.07 58.46 -62.32
C LEU A 548 154.13 58.23 -63.41
N HIS A 549 153.69 57.96 -64.63
CA HIS A 549 154.57 57.61 -65.74
C HIS A 549 155.58 58.74 -66.04
N GLY A 550 156.87 58.47 -65.81
CA GLY A 550 157.98 59.43 -66.01
C GLY A 550 158.41 60.23 -64.78
N PHE A 551 157.68 60.15 -63.65
CA PHE A 551 157.98 60.91 -62.43
C PHE A 551 158.29 60.04 -61.20
N GLY A 552 157.64 58.88 -61.06
CA GLY A 552 157.84 57.96 -59.94
C GLY A 552 156.53 57.43 -59.36
N THR A 553 156.58 56.98 -58.10
CA THR A 553 155.46 56.39 -57.38
C THR A 553 154.99 57.30 -56.25
N LEU A 554 153.69 57.51 -56.16
CA LEU A 554 153.03 58.21 -55.07
C LEU A 554 152.20 57.22 -54.26
N ASP A 555 152.63 56.95 -53.04
CA ASP A 555 151.82 56.19 -52.08
C ASP A 555 150.91 57.14 -51.34
N VAL A 556 149.60 56.94 -51.49
CA VAL A 556 148.60 57.72 -50.77
C VAL A 556 147.95 56.85 -49.72
N THR A 557 148.26 57.19 -48.47
CA THR A 557 147.65 56.60 -47.29
C THR A 557 146.57 57.55 -46.75
N PRO A 558 145.29 57.16 -46.75
CA PRO A 558 144.22 57.98 -46.17
C PRO A 558 144.43 58.17 -44.67
N GLY A 559 143.92 59.26 -44.10
CA GLY A 559 144.31 59.78 -42.77
C GLY A 559 144.16 58.83 -41.57
N LYS A 560 143.47 57.69 -41.72
CA LYS A 560 143.38 56.57 -40.75
C LYS A 560 143.09 55.23 -41.49
N PRO A 561 144.11 54.52 -42.03
CA PRO A 561 143.89 53.36 -42.89
C PRO A 561 143.23 52.18 -42.14
N ASP A 562 143.62 51.92 -40.89
CA ASP A 562 143.07 50.80 -40.09
C ASP A 562 141.56 50.94 -39.83
N LEU A 563 141.07 52.17 -39.62
CA LEU A 563 139.65 52.45 -39.42
C LEU A 563 138.86 52.35 -40.72
N ALA A 564 139.45 52.74 -41.85
CA ALA A 564 138.83 52.57 -43.16
C ALA A 564 138.74 51.09 -43.54
N GLU A 565 139.78 50.30 -43.31
CA GLU A 565 139.76 48.85 -43.58
C GLU A 565 138.77 48.10 -42.67
N ALA A 566 138.69 48.45 -41.39
CA ALA A 566 137.70 47.88 -40.47
C ALA A 566 136.26 48.22 -40.89
N ARG A 567 136.01 49.45 -41.37
CA ARG A 567 134.71 49.86 -41.90
C ARG A 567 134.38 49.18 -43.22
N ASP A 568 135.36 48.96 -44.08
CA ASP A 568 135.18 48.26 -45.36
C ASP A 568 134.84 46.78 -45.15
N LYS A 569 135.52 46.09 -44.22
CA LYS A 569 135.15 44.73 -43.78
C LYS A 569 133.74 44.68 -43.19
N LYS A 570 133.37 45.67 -42.36
CA LYS A 570 132.02 45.74 -41.78
C LYS A 570 130.96 46.02 -42.86
N LEU A 571 131.25 46.89 -43.82
CA LEU A 571 130.39 47.19 -44.97
C LEU A 571 130.19 45.93 -45.84
N ALA A 572 131.25 45.17 -46.12
CA ALA A 572 131.15 43.91 -46.83
C ALA A 572 130.27 42.88 -46.09
N ALA A 573 130.40 42.80 -44.75
CA ALA A 573 129.55 41.93 -43.93
C ALA A 573 128.07 42.37 -43.92
N VAL A 574 127.80 43.68 -43.86
CA VAL A 574 126.43 44.24 -43.94
C VAL A 574 125.84 44.01 -45.34
N LYS A 575 126.62 44.22 -46.41
CA LYS A 575 126.21 43.93 -47.80
C LYS A 575 125.89 42.44 -48.01
N SER A 576 126.70 41.54 -47.46
CA SER A 576 126.43 40.09 -47.51
C SER A 576 125.12 39.75 -46.81
N LYS A 577 124.93 40.24 -45.57
CA LYS A 577 123.70 40.00 -44.79
C LYS A 577 122.47 40.58 -45.47
N LEU A 578 122.59 41.78 -46.04
CA LEU A 578 121.51 42.43 -46.79
C LEU A 578 121.17 41.63 -48.05
N GLY A 579 122.17 41.16 -48.81
CA GLY A 579 121.97 40.29 -49.97
C GLY A 579 121.35 38.93 -49.62
N GLU A 580 121.78 38.30 -48.53
CA GLU A 580 121.18 37.06 -48.01
C GLU A 580 119.71 37.26 -47.63
N MET A 581 119.38 38.38 -46.99
CA MET A 581 118.01 38.67 -46.56
C MET A 581 117.10 39.05 -47.72
N LEU A 582 117.59 39.81 -48.69
CA LEU A 582 116.87 40.10 -49.94
C LEU A 582 116.59 38.81 -50.73
N CYS A 583 117.57 37.90 -50.85
CA CYS A 583 117.37 36.58 -51.47
C CYS A 583 116.34 35.73 -50.71
N ARG A 584 116.40 35.70 -49.38
CA ARG A 584 115.45 34.93 -48.56
C ARG A 584 114.01 35.43 -48.70
N LEU A 585 113.83 36.73 -48.92
CA LEU A 585 112.54 37.38 -49.05
C LEU A 585 112.09 37.53 -50.52
N GLU A 586 112.86 37.01 -51.48
CA GLU A 586 112.59 37.05 -52.92
C GLU A 586 112.38 38.49 -53.48
N VAL A 587 113.10 39.48 -52.94
CA VAL A 587 113.01 40.89 -53.33
C VAL A 587 114.35 41.44 -53.82
N VAL A 588 114.31 42.37 -54.78
CA VAL A 588 115.52 42.85 -55.50
C VAL A 588 116.23 43.99 -54.75
N ASP A 589 115.47 44.83 -54.05
CA ASP A 589 115.95 46.00 -53.31
C ASP A 589 115.01 46.37 -52.15
N LEU A 590 115.40 47.37 -51.34
CA LEU A 590 114.58 47.86 -50.23
C LEU A 590 113.24 48.45 -50.72
N ALA A 591 113.21 49.09 -51.89
CA ALA A 591 111.98 49.65 -52.46
C ALA A 591 110.96 48.55 -52.82
N SER A 592 111.42 47.43 -53.36
CA SER A 592 110.60 46.24 -53.63
C SER A 592 110.11 45.58 -52.34
N ALA A 593 110.95 45.56 -51.30
CA ALA A 593 110.56 45.07 -49.97
C ALA A 593 109.49 45.97 -49.31
N GLU A 594 109.62 47.29 -49.41
CA GLU A 594 108.62 48.25 -48.92
C GLU A 594 107.30 48.12 -49.67
N ALA A 595 107.33 47.99 -51.00
CA ALA A 595 106.15 47.74 -51.81
C ALA A 595 105.45 46.43 -51.43
N ALA A 596 106.21 45.36 -51.20
CA ALA A 596 105.69 44.07 -50.76
C ALA A 596 105.08 44.13 -49.34
N PHE A 597 105.74 44.81 -48.39
CA PHE A 597 105.23 45.02 -47.03
C PHE A 597 103.93 45.84 -47.03
N LEU A 598 103.89 46.96 -47.76
CA LEU A 598 102.68 47.78 -47.90
C LEU A 598 101.54 47.01 -48.59
N ALA A 599 101.86 46.15 -49.56
CA ALA A 599 100.87 45.26 -50.17
C ALA A 599 100.31 44.24 -49.17
N LYS A 600 101.17 43.62 -48.34
CA LYS A 600 100.74 42.70 -47.27
C LYS A 600 99.81 43.38 -46.27
N ARG A 601 100.20 44.56 -45.77
CA ARG A 601 99.39 45.35 -44.83
C ARG A 601 98.02 45.74 -45.41
N ARG A 602 97.97 46.13 -46.69
CA ARG A 602 96.69 46.39 -47.39
C ARG A 602 95.82 45.13 -47.48
N LEU A 603 96.41 43.97 -47.72
CA LEU A 603 95.67 42.70 -47.76
C LEU A 603 95.14 42.32 -46.37
N GLU A 604 95.93 42.53 -45.31
CA GLU A 604 95.51 42.32 -43.92
C GLU A 604 94.35 43.25 -43.51
N ASP A 605 94.42 44.54 -43.87
CA ASP A 605 93.32 45.49 -43.65
C ASP A 605 92.05 45.08 -44.43
N GLN A 606 92.20 44.57 -45.65
CA GLN A 606 91.08 44.02 -46.44
C GLN A 606 90.48 42.77 -45.80
N VAL A 607 91.31 41.84 -45.30
CA VAL A 607 90.85 40.67 -44.55
C VAL A 607 90.06 41.11 -43.32
N LYS A 608 90.57 42.06 -42.54
CA LYS A 608 89.92 42.57 -41.32
C LYS A 608 88.57 43.22 -41.64
N ASN A 609 88.47 43.98 -42.73
CA ASN A 609 87.21 44.56 -43.19
C ASN A 609 86.21 43.46 -43.61
N LEU A 610 86.65 42.49 -44.42
CA LEU A 610 85.83 41.36 -44.83
C LEU A 610 85.37 40.50 -43.64
N GLN A 611 86.21 40.32 -42.62
CA GLN A 611 85.85 39.66 -41.37
C GLN A 611 84.78 40.46 -40.61
N GLY A 612 84.90 41.78 -40.53
CA GLY A 612 83.87 42.65 -39.96
C GLY A 612 82.52 42.51 -40.67
N GLN A 613 82.51 42.53 -42.01
CA GLN A 613 81.31 42.29 -42.81
C GLN A 613 80.74 40.89 -42.61
N LEU A 614 81.59 39.87 -42.42
CA LEU A 614 81.14 38.51 -42.12
C LEU A 614 80.48 38.44 -40.73
N THR A 615 81.01 39.13 -39.73
CA THR A 615 80.40 39.20 -38.40
C THR A 615 79.07 39.96 -38.41
N GLU A 616 78.91 40.98 -39.24
CA GLU A 616 77.61 41.67 -39.41
C GLU A 616 76.54 40.76 -40.02
N VAL A 617 76.91 39.95 -41.02
CA VAL A 617 75.96 39.04 -41.72
C VAL A 617 75.74 37.74 -40.95
N ALA A 618 76.75 37.24 -40.23
CA ALA A 618 76.75 35.99 -39.48
C ALA A 618 77.44 36.16 -38.11
N PRO A 619 76.79 36.82 -37.14
CA PRO A 619 77.40 37.14 -35.84
C PRO A 619 77.76 35.90 -35.01
N GLN A 620 77.02 34.82 -35.18
CA GLN A 620 77.25 33.53 -34.49
C GLN A 620 78.09 32.55 -35.32
N GLY A 621 78.62 33.01 -36.47
CA GLY A 621 79.39 32.19 -37.40
C GLY A 621 78.52 31.42 -38.41
N LEU A 622 79.20 30.91 -39.44
CA LEU A 622 78.56 30.31 -40.61
C LEU A 622 77.88 28.96 -40.31
N ALA A 623 78.46 28.17 -39.39
CA ALA A 623 77.91 26.86 -39.00
C ALA A 623 76.55 27.00 -38.30
N VAL A 624 76.40 28.00 -37.43
CA VAL A 624 75.14 28.25 -36.70
C VAL A 624 74.05 28.72 -37.66
N LEU A 625 74.40 29.60 -38.60
CA LEU A 625 73.47 30.05 -39.65
C LEU A 625 73.01 28.89 -40.55
N GLU A 626 73.90 27.93 -40.85
CA GLU A 626 73.55 26.71 -41.59
C GLU A 626 72.58 25.82 -40.81
N THR A 627 72.80 25.64 -39.50
CA THR A 627 71.90 24.87 -38.63
C THR A 627 70.53 25.54 -38.51
N GLN A 628 70.47 26.86 -38.31
CA GLN A 628 69.22 27.62 -38.24
C GLN A 628 68.41 27.49 -39.53
N ARG A 629 69.07 27.60 -40.68
CA ARG A 629 68.44 27.39 -41.98
C ARG A 629 67.92 25.96 -42.15
N ALA A 630 68.73 24.95 -41.81
CA ALA A 630 68.34 23.55 -41.93
C ALA A 630 67.11 23.23 -41.07
N HIS A 631 67.10 23.70 -39.82
CA HIS A 631 65.99 23.52 -38.91
C HIS A 631 64.69 24.18 -39.41
N LEU A 632 64.78 25.41 -39.90
CA LEU A 632 63.63 26.13 -40.46
C LEU A 632 63.15 25.50 -41.77
N GLY A 633 64.07 24.91 -42.55
CA GLY A 633 63.76 24.13 -43.75
C GLY A 633 63.02 22.82 -43.44
N GLU A 634 63.38 22.14 -42.36
CA GLU A 634 62.63 20.98 -41.86
C GLU A 634 61.22 21.38 -41.42
N LEU A 635 61.08 22.47 -40.66
CA LEU A 635 59.76 22.99 -40.22
C LEU A 635 58.88 23.45 -41.40
N ALA A 636 59.47 24.01 -42.46
CA ALA A 636 58.76 24.36 -43.68
C ALA A 636 58.43 23.15 -44.58
N GLY A 637 59.16 22.03 -44.41
CA GLY A 637 59.07 20.83 -45.25
C GLY A 637 58.35 19.64 -44.62
N SER A 638 58.21 19.57 -43.29
CA SER A 638 57.69 18.40 -42.55
C SER A 638 56.20 18.14 -42.74
N ASP A 639 55.48 19.03 -43.43
CA ASP A 639 54.04 18.94 -43.68
C ASP A 639 53.70 18.61 -45.16
N ARG A 640 54.68 18.13 -45.96
CA ARG A 640 54.45 17.59 -47.30
C ARG A 640 54.09 16.09 -47.32
N GLY A 641 53.64 15.54 -46.18
CA GLY A 641 53.11 14.19 -46.04
C GLY A 641 51.60 14.17 -46.05
#